data_AF-A0A1M4X635-F1
#
_entry.id   AF-A0A1M4X635-F1
#
_cell.length_a   1.000
_cell.length_b   1.000
_cell.length_c   1.000
_cell.angle_alpha   90.00
_cell.angle_beta   90.00
_cell.angle_gamma   90.00
#
_symmetry.space_group_name_H-M   'P 1'
#
loop_
_entity.id
_entity.type
_entity.pdbx_description
1 polymer ?
#
loop_
_entity_poly.entity_id
_entity_poly.type
_entity_poly.pdbx_seq_one_letter_code
_entity_poly.pdbx_strand_id
1 'polypeptide(L)'
;MSKIEQIANSLGITDDQYSYKTNDLGEVISLEIFEPEYDYSLSFIKIHLLKFVSSFKHLELLEIALSDFLIENLHEISDLKYLKTLHIECDTEVKNLNFLTQMKDLEHLYLQSSQIADLNGIEKHSKLTHLFLGDSKIKNLNPLKELIGLDQLGIFHNQIEDISVLKYLKNLKVLYLQHNNIEDISVFSEFKTIRHLDLSFNEIKNIDSVKENVDILYLNINNNEVDDISVVKNFQKIRDLSLANNKIEDISALENVELLEHLNISGNKIKEIAPIKNHRNLKIFYTGNNPLEDIGKIEFASQFTYLHLENSGLKDISFLLNQHKIVHLILNNNSIRHFSSLEGKNNLKEIYLKSNNNSENFPIHYFSDLEKIDLTGNPFGNQMFSRYGGQDLNGQKIGLMSDLAKLNADYYYNKGMMDEALAYFYYENKDSNKYPEVFHIYLQKILGTASSEVVYIKYYFSIVTNFLRFYDNLDFLTEENYNHIYSKIDSVQEPERSSMLEILYKLRQKKRVAFNFNYYDFHFYEEKISNPFISDELLFIKGSISVKRDQLMTNLYYLKLLKKRSSPFYFTLLHKIENVLKMNFAYTEEERKEHDYYRSLIQNLDESNIPKNKVYFSNSYFDKHYQYAHFDHPESSDKKKENGKGSNAILCTIAIITLFAICMAVKSCLNLF
;
A
#
# COMPACT_ATOMS: atom_id res chain seq x y z
N MET A 1 -41.21 -10.43 17.50
CA MET A 1 -40.08 -10.83 18.33
C MET A 1 -40.08 -12.32 18.57
N SER A 2 -39.02 -13.02 18.16
CA SER A 2 -38.81 -14.43 18.51
C SER A 2 -38.67 -14.62 20.02
N LYS A 3 -38.74 -15.87 20.50
CA LYS A 3 -38.58 -16.17 21.93
C LYS A 3 -37.17 -15.80 22.43
N ILE A 4 -36.15 -15.93 21.60
CA ILE A 4 -34.78 -15.54 21.95
C ILE A 4 -34.62 -14.01 22.03
N GLU A 5 -35.14 -13.26 21.05
CA GLU A 5 -35.18 -11.78 21.12
C GLU A 5 -35.87 -11.29 22.40
N GLN A 6 -36.97 -11.92 22.82
CA GLN A 6 -37.66 -11.55 24.07
C GLN A 6 -36.77 -11.78 25.31
N ILE A 7 -35.99 -12.86 25.36
CA ILE A 7 -35.07 -13.13 26.46
C ILE A 7 -33.89 -12.15 26.40
N ALA A 8 -33.31 -11.93 25.22
CA ALA A 8 -32.19 -11.01 25.01
C ALA A 8 -32.54 -9.59 25.47
N ASN A 9 -33.67 -9.05 24.96
CA ASN A 9 -34.19 -7.74 25.36
C ASN A 9 -34.54 -7.67 26.86
N SER A 10 -35.01 -8.76 27.47
CA SER A 10 -35.27 -8.80 28.93
C SER A 10 -34.01 -8.72 29.79
N LEU A 11 -32.85 -9.02 29.20
CA LEU A 11 -31.52 -9.02 29.80
C LEU A 11 -30.63 -7.86 29.29
N GLY A 12 -31.17 -6.96 28.45
CA GLY A 12 -30.45 -5.85 27.83
C GLY A 12 -29.34 -6.25 26.86
N ILE A 13 -29.47 -7.43 26.24
CA ILE A 13 -28.63 -7.90 25.13
C ILE A 13 -29.34 -7.51 23.84
N THR A 14 -28.60 -6.92 22.91
CA THR A 14 -29.13 -6.44 21.62
C THR A 14 -28.89 -7.46 20.51
N ASP A 15 -29.68 -7.40 19.44
CA ASP A 15 -29.69 -8.42 18.38
C ASP A 15 -28.43 -8.39 17.47
N ASP A 16 -27.54 -7.42 17.66
CA ASP A 16 -26.21 -7.29 17.06
C ASP A 16 -25.07 -7.91 17.90
N GLN A 17 -25.39 -8.54 19.05
CA GLN A 17 -24.41 -9.14 19.97
C GLN A 17 -24.39 -10.67 19.94
N TYR A 18 -25.26 -11.31 19.16
CA TYR A 18 -25.36 -12.77 19.10
C TYR A 18 -25.82 -13.31 17.74
N SER A 19 -25.30 -14.48 17.37
CA SER A 19 -25.78 -15.35 16.29
C SER A 19 -26.31 -16.65 16.90
N TYR A 20 -27.33 -17.24 16.28
CA TYR A 20 -27.87 -18.52 16.76
C TYR A 20 -28.39 -19.40 15.63
N LYS A 21 -28.43 -20.70 15.89
CA LYS A 21 -29.05 -21.71 15.02
C LYS A 21 -30.02 -22.57 15.84
N THR A 22 -31.16 -22.93 15.25
CA THR A 22 -32.15 -23.80 15.88
C THR A 22 -32.23 -25.16 15.20
N ASN A 23 -32.69 -26.17 15.96
CA ASN A 23 -33.16 -27.44 15.38
C ASN A 23 -34.56 -27.29 14.74
N ASP A 24 -35.07 -28.37 14.14
CA ASP A 24 -36.40 -28.43 13.52
C ASP A 24 -37.57 -28.18 14.50
N LEU A 25 -37.32 -28.27 15.82
CA LEU A 25 -38.28 -27.98 16.89
C LEU A 25 -38.25 -26.51 17.32
N GLY A 26 -37.38 -25.68 16.74
CA GLY A 26 -37.21 -24.26 17.08
C GLY A 26 -36.40 -24.04 18.36
N GLU A 27 -35.66 -25.04 18.83
CA GLU A 27 -34.81 -24.94 20.02
C GLU A 27 -33.40 -24.50 19.61
N VAL A 28 -32.81 -23.58 20.37
CA VAL A 28 -31.47 -23.06 20.10
C VAL A 28 -30.42 -24.12 20.44
N ILE A 29 -29.67 -24.54 19.42
CA ILE A 29 -28.62 -25.57 19.48
C ILE A 29 -27.20 -25.00 19.28
N SER A 30 -27.09 -23.83 18.67
CA SER A 30 -25.83 -23.10 18.46
C SER A 30 -26.06 -21.67 18.92
N LEU A 31 -25.15 -21.13 19.72
CA LEU A 31 -25.15 -19.73 20.14
C LEU A 31 -23.72 -19.20 20.08
N GLU A 32 -23.53 -18.14 19.32
CA GLU A 32 -22.28 -17.40 19.16
C GLU A 32 -22.51 -16.00 19.75
N ILE A 33 -21.66 -15.57 20.68
CA ILE A 33 -21.71 -14.24 21.29
C ILE A 33 -20.46 -13.47 20.85
N PHE A 34 -20.64 -12.24 20.38
CA PHE A 34 -19.55 -11.37 19.91
C PHE A 34 -19.80 -9.92 20.29
N GLU A 35 -18.79 -9.07 20.07
CA GLU A 35 -18.88 -7.65 20.34
C GLU A 35 -19.89 -6.94 19.44
N PRO A 36 -20.67 -5.97 19.97
CA PRO A 36 -21.54 -5.14 19.14
C PRO A 36 -20.70 -4.28 18.17
N GLU A 37 -21.24 -3.98 16.98
CA GLU A 37 -20.60 -3.09 16.00
C GLU A 37 -20.40 -1.64 16.51
N TYR A 38 -21.05 -1.28 17.62
CA TYR A 38 -21.08 0.07 18.18
C TYR A 38 -20.70 0.08 19.66
N ASP A 39 -19.81 1.02 20.03
CA ASP A 39 -19.27 1.25 21.38
C ASP A 39 -20.35 1.74 22.38
N TYR A 40 -21.21 0.81 22.77
CA TYR A 40 -22.03 0.89 23.97
C TYR A 40 -21.26 0.25 25.12
N SER A 41 -21.09 0.98 26.22
CA SER A 41 -20.27 0.54 27.35
C SER A 41 -20.58 -0.89 27.78
N LEU A 42 -19.61 -1.80 27.60
CA LEU A 42 -19.67 -3.26 27.90
C LEU A 42 -20.04 -3.59 29.36
N SER A 43 -20.11 -2.59 30.23
CA SER A 43 -20.50 -2.70 31.65
C SER A 43 -21.88 -3.33 31.87
N PHE A 44 -22.84 -3.20 30.94
CA PHE A 44 -24.17 -3.79 31.10
C PHE A 44 -24.21 -5.30 30.80
N ILE A 45 -23.47 -5.74 29.77
CA ILE A 45 -23.41 -7.16 29.35
C ILE A 45 -22.88 -8.05 30.50
N LYS A 46 -21.94 -7.52 31.30
CA LYS A 46 -21.23 -8.24 32.38
C LYS A 46 -22.12 -9.01 33.36
N ILE A 47 -23.33 -8.54 33.67
CA ILE A 47 -24.16 -9.12 34.73
C ILE A 47 -25.12 -10.21 34.23
N HIS A 48 -25.40 -10.25 32.92
CA HIS A 48 -26.52 -11.02 32.36
C HIS A 48 -26.15 -11.99 31.23
N LEU A 49 -24.95 -11.91 30.66
CA LEU A 49 -24.52 -12.80 29.56
C LEU A 49 -24.71 -14.29 29.86
N LEU A 50 -24.10 -14.81 30.94
CA LEU A 50 -24.21 -16.24 31.25
C LEU A 50 -25.64 -16.66 31.62
N LYS A 51 -26.48 -15.74 32.10
CA LYS A 51 -27.91 -16.00 32.35
C LYS A 51 -28.69 -16.14 31.04
N PHE A 52 -28.40 -15.31 30.04
CA PHE A 52 -28.93 -15.44 28.68
C PHE A 52 -28.56 -16.80 28.09
N VAL A 53 -27.27 -17.12 28.03
CA VAL A 53 -26.74 -18.40 27.55
C VAL A 53 -27.40 -19.58 28.28
N SER A 54 -27.48 -19.53 29.62
CA SER A 54 -28.07 -20.61 30.44
C SER A 54 -29.56 -20.87 30.18
N SER A 55 -30.26 -19.97 29.48
CA SER A 55 -31.69 -20.12 29.14
C SER A 55 -31.92 -21.16 28.04
N PHE A 56 -30.90 -21.51 27.26
CA PHE A 56 -30.97 -22.43 26.12
C PHE A 56 -30.46 -23.83 26.50
N LYS A 57 -31.33 -24.64 27.10
CA LYS A 57 -30.94 -25.94 27.69
C LYS A 57 -30.57 -27.04 26.68
N HIS A 58 -30.76 -26.81 25.37
CA HIS A 58 -30.43 -27.75 24.28
C HIS A 58 -29.22 -27.28 23.44
N LEU A 59 -28.40 -26.36 23.94
CA LEU A 59 -27.15 -25.96 23.27
C LEU A 59 -26.20 -27.14 23.10
N GLU A 60 -25.75 -27.34 21.85
CA GLU A 60 -24.67 -28.24 21.46
C GLU A 60 -23.36 -27.47 21.18
N LEU A 61 -23.46 -26.23 20.72
CA LEU A 61 -22.33 -25.31 20.52
C LEU A 61 -22.57 -23.99 21.24
N LEU A 62 -21.57 -23.56 22.02
CA LEU A 62 -21.49 -22.23 22.61
C LEU A 62 -20.13 -21.61 22.27
N GLU A 63 -20.15 -20.44 21.66
CA GLU A 63 -18.99 -19.59 21.44
C GLU A 63 -19.21 -18.22 22.10
N ILE A 64 -18.18 -17.72 22.80
CA ILE A 64 -18.16 -16.39 23.41
C ILE A 64 -16.82 -15.73 23.07
N ALA A 65 -16.82 -14.75 22.16
CA ALA A 65 -15.65 -14.00 21.75
C ALA A 65 -15.85 -12.51 22.09
N LEU A 66 -15.24 -12.06 23.18
CA LEU A 66 -15.44 -10.69 23.72
C LEU A 66 -14.09 -10.13 24.19
N SER A 67 -13.60 -9.06 23.55
CA SER A 67 -12.37 -8.40 23.99
C SER A 67 -12.64 -7.56 25.26
N ASP A 68 -11.59 -7.37 26.07
CA ASP A 68 -11.63 -6.64 27.34
C ASP A 68 -12.74 -7.08 28.33
N PHE A 69 -13.23 -8.31 28.18
CA PHE A 69 -14.27 -8.91 29.00
C PHE A 69 -13.70 -9.99 29.93
N LEU A 70 -14.06 -9.94 31.21
CA LEU A 70 -13.64 -10.89 32.24
C LEU A 70 -14.85 -11.66 32.75
N ILE A 71 -14.82 -12.99 32.59
CA ILE A 71 -15.76 -13.92 33.22
C ILE A 71 -15.18 -14.39 34.55
N GLU A 72 -15.73 -13.91 35.67
CA GLU A 72 -15.29 -14.33 37.02
C GLU A 72 -15.48 -15.84 37.25
N ASN A 73 -16.51 -16.46 36.67
CA ASN A 73 -16.78 -17.90 36.80
C ASN A 73 -17.82 -18.37 35.76
N LEU A 74 -17.95 -19.70 35.59
CA LEU A 74 -18.84 -20.33 34.60
C LEU A 74 -19.97 -21.17 35.24
N HIS A 75 -20.44 -20.82 36.45
CA HIS A 75 -21.38 -21.68 37.16
C HIS A 75 -22.78 -21.73 36.52
N GLU A 76 -23.28 -20.64 35.94
CA GLU A 76 -24.61 -20.58 35.32
C GLU A 76 -24.76 -21.50 34.09
N ILE A 77 -23.66 -21.81 33.40
CA ILE A 77 -23.66 -22.70 32.23
C ILE A 77 -23.40 -24.17 32.58
N SER A 78 -23.15 -24.51 33.86
CA SER A 78 -22.81 -25.88 34.29
C SER A 78 -23.91 -26.93 34.04
N ASP A 79 -25.15 -26.50 33.78
CA ASP A 79 -26.30 -27.36 33.48
C ASP A 79 -26.53 -27.63 31.97
N LEU A 80 -25.69 -27.12 31.07
CA LEU A 80 -25.80 -27.32 29.61
C LEU A 80 -25.35 -28.74 29.18
N LYS A 81 -26.20 -29.73 29.48
CA LYS A 81 -25.90 -31.17 29.37
C LYS A 81 -25.62 -31.68 27.95
N TYR A 82 -26.11 -31.02 26.92
CA TYR A 82 -25.96 -31.42 25.52
C TYR A 82 -24.76 -30.78 24.81
N LEU A 83 -23.97 -29.97 25.53
CA LEU A 83 -22.89 -29.20 24.94
C LEU A 83 -21.75 -30.12 24.46
N LYS A 84 -21.45 -30.03 23.16
CA LYS A 84 -20.38 -30.75 22.46
C LYS A 84 -19.17 -29.85 22.21
N THR A 85 -19.41 -28.56 21.96
CA THR A 85 -18.37 -27.55 21.76
C THR A 85 -18.57 -26.38 22.72
N LEU A 86 -17.56 -26.12 23.54
CA LEU A 86 -17.46 -24.91 24.35
C LEU A 86 -16.22 -24.12 23.89
N HIS A 87 -16.44 -22.91 23.39
CA HIS A 87 -15.39 -21.96 23.02
C HIS A 87 -15.58 -20.65 23.78
N ILE A 88 -14.57 -20.27 24.56
CA ILE A 88 -14.52 -18.99 25.27
C ILE A 88 -13.19 -18.31 24.94
N GLU A 89 -13.29 -17.23 24.15
CA GLU A 89 -12.24 -16.31 23.74
C GLU A 89 -12.47 -14.97 24.47
N CYS A 90 -12.32 -15.01 25.79
CA CYS A 90 -12.24 -13.86 26.69
C CYS A 90 -11.57 -14.29 28.01
N ASP A 91 -11.11 -13.34 28.82
CA ASP A 91 -10.41 -13.64 30.08
C ASP A 91 -11.36 -14.32 31.07
N THR A 92 -10.87 -15.29 31.85
CA THR A 92 -11.66 -15.90 32.94
C THR A 92 -10.88 -16.06 34.25
N GLU A 93 -11.56 -15.92 35.40
CA GLU A 93 -10.99 -16.29 36.71
C GLU A 93 -11.19 -17.77 37.08
N VAL A 94 -11.58 -18.62 36.11
CA VAL A 94 -11.85 -20.05 36.35
C VAL A 94 -10.57 -20.77 36.76
N LYS A 95 -10.59 -21.41 37.94
CA LYS A 95 -9.41 -22.08 38.55
C LYS A 95 -9.37 -23.60 38.36
N ASN A 96 -10.51 -24.19 38.03
CA ASN A 96 -10.70 -25.63 37.86
C ASN A 96 -11.90 -25.93 36.95
N LEU A 97 -11.98 -27.17 36.47
CA LEU A 97 -12.93 -27.59 35.44
C LEU A 97 -14.23 -28.23 36.00
N ASN A 98 -14.53 -28.04 37.30
CA ASN A 98 -15.69 -28.69 37.94
C ASN A 98 -17.04 -28.32 37.32
N PHE A 99 -17.16 -27.13 36.71
CA PHE A 99 -18.40 -26.69 36.04
C PHE A 99 -18.77 -27.57 34.83
N LEU A 100 -17.81 -28.30 34.24
CA LEU A 100 -18.05 -29.21 33.12
C LEU A 100 -18.76 -30.52 33.53
N THR A 101 -18.90 -30.83 34.82
CA THR A 101 -19.32 -32.17 35.33
C THR A 101 -20.59 -32.75 34.70
N GLN A 102 -21.50 -31.93 34.17
CA GLN A 102 -22.72 -32.40 33.49
C GLN A 102 -22.62 -32.47 31.95
N MET A 103 -21.60 -31.86 31.35
CA MET A 103 -21.35 -31.76 29.90
C MET A 103 -20.71 -33.05 29.35
N LYS A 104 -21.39 -34.19 29.54
CA LYS A 104 -20.83 -35.52 29.26
C LYS A 104 -20.56 -35.80 27.77
N ASP A 105 -21.16 -35.00 26.90
CA ASP A 105 -21.04 -35.11 25.45
C ASP A 105 -20.02 -34.12 24.86
N LEU A 106 -19.20 -33.46 25.69
CA LEU A 106 -18.19 -32.50 25.26
C LEU A 106 -17.07 -33.18 24.43
N GLU A 107 -16.93 -32.72 23.18
CA GLU A 107 -15.97 -33.18 22.17
C GLU A 107 -14.86 -32.15 21.95
N HIS A 108 -15.17 -30.85 22.10
CA HIS A 108 -14.23 -29.75 21.96
C HIS A 108 -14.33 -28.76 23.13
N LEU A 109 -13.19 -28.42 23.72
CA LEU A 109 -13.07 -27.41 24.76
C LEU A 109 -11.95 -26.42 24.43
N TYR A 110 -12.31 -25.16 24.25
CA TYR A 110 -11.39 -24.03 24.10
C TYR A 110 -11.69 -23.04 25.22
N LEU A 111 -10.77 -22.93 26.17
CA LEU A 111 -10.88 -22.05 27.34
C LEU A 111 -9.47 -21.53 27.66
N GLN A 112 -9.09 -20.48 26.93
CA GLN A 112 -7.78 -19.81 27.05
C GLN A 112 -7.86 -18.71 28.12
N SER A 113 -6.76 -17.96 28.33
CA SER A 113 -6.69 -16.77 29.20
C SER A 113 -7.38 -16.93 30.55
N SER A 114 -7.09 -18.02 31.24
CA SER A 114 -7.84 -18.49 32.41
C SER A 114 -6.93 -18.65 33.63
N GLN A 115 -7.51 -18.88 34.81
CA GLN A 115 -6.74 -19.08 36.05
C GLN A 115 -6.57 -20.57 36.41
N ILE A 116 -6.73 -21.46 35.43
CA ILE A 116 -6.82 -22.91 35.62
C ILE A 116 -5.49 -23.44 36.12
N ALA A 117 -5.49 -24.04 37.31
CA ALA A 117 -4.33 -24.72 37.88
C ALA A 117 -4.60 -26.22 38.14
N ASP A 118 -5.88 -26.59 38.29
CA ASP A 118 -6.31 -27.96 38.51
C ASP A 118 -7.19 -28.47 37.37
N LEU A 119 -6.76 -29.57 36.74
CA LEU A 119 -7.45 -30.28 35.67
C LEU A 119 -8.34 -31.43 36.17
N ASN A 120 -8.36 -31.72 37.48
CA ASN A 120 -9.21 -32.76 38.06
C ASN A 120 -10.68 -32.60 37.64
N GLY A 121 -11.32 -33.71 37.29
CA GLY A 121 -12.66 -33.75 36.71
C GLY A 121 -12.66 -33.85 35.19
N ILE A 122 -11.58 -33.46 34.50
CA ILE A 122 -11.50 -33.55 33.03
C ILE A 122 -11.51 -35.00 32.56
N GLU A 123 -10.97 -35.94 33.34
CA GLU A 123 -10.86 -37.37 33.03
C GLU A 123 -12.20 -38.06 32.71
N LYS A 124 -13.32 -37.43 33.07
CA LYS A 124 -14.69 -37.89 32.80
C LYS A 124 -15.16 -37.61 31.38
N HIS A 125 -14.50 -36.71 30.65
CA HIS A 125 -14.89 -36.22 29.32
C HIS A 125 -14.19 -37.01 28.22
N SER A 126 -14.33 -38.33 28.23
CA SER A 126 -13.62 -39.27 27.34
C SER A 126 -13.92 -39.10 25.84
N LYS A 127 -14.88 -38.25 25.47
CA LYS A 127 -15.21 -37.84 24.10
C LYS A 127 -14.37 -36.67 23.58
N LEU A 128 -13.60 -35.99 24.43
CA LEU A 128 -12.75 -34.88 24.01
C LEU A 128 -11.77 -35.33 22.92
N THR A 129 -11.81 -34.63 21.80
CA THR A 129 -10.85 -34.74 20.68
C THR A 129 -9.95 -33.51 20.63
N HIS A 130 -10.52 -32.33 20.92
CA HIS A 130 -9.81 -31.04 20.93
C HIS A 130 -9.85 -30.43 22.34
N LEU A 131 -8.68 -30.11 22.89
CA LEU A 131 -8.55 -29.46 24.19
C LEU A 131 -7.52 -28.33 24.14
N PHE A 132 -7.97 -27.10 24.35
CA PHE A 132 -7.15 -25.89 24.33
C PHE A 132 -7.32 -25.10 25.63
N LEU A 133 -6.30 -25.11 26.47
CA LEU A 133 -6.24 -24.48 27.80
C LEU A 133 -4.98 -23.59 27.91
N GLY A 134 -4.78 -22.75 26.91
CA GLY A 134 -3.69 -21.78 26.85
C GLY A 134 -3.76 -20.73 27.97
N ASP A 135 -2.66 -20.00 28.18
CA ASP A 135 -2.58 -18.81 29.04
C ASP A 135 -3.22 -19.03 30.41
N SER A 136 -2.69 -20.02 31.13
CA SER A 136 -3.25 -20.54 32.38
C SER A 136 -2.14 -20.81 33.43
N LYS A 137 -2.46 -21.58 34.47
CA LYS A 137 -1.56 -21.90 35.61
C LYS A 137 -1.35 -23.41 35.77
N ILE A 138 -1.52 -24.17 34.69
CA ILE A 138 -1.43 -25.61 34.66
C ILE A 138 0.04 -26.03 34.83
N LYS A 139 0.25 -27.02 35.71
CA LYS A 139 1.53 -27.71 35.90
C LYS A 139 1.41 -29.22 35.73
N ASN A 140 0.30 -29.79 36.21
CA ASN A 140 0.09 -31.22 36.31
C ASN A 140 -0.87 -31.71 35.22
N LEU A 141 -0.35 -32.43 34.23
CA LEU A 141 -1.13 -33.01 33.14
C LEU A 141 -1.73 -34.39 33.46
N ASN A 142 -1.48 -34.99 34.63
CA ASN A 142 -1.95 -36.35 34.96
C ASN A 142 -3.45 -36.62 34.72
N PRO A 143 -4.39 -35.69 35.00
CA PRO A 143 -5.81 -35.89 34.71
C PRO A 143 -6.14 -36.13 33.22
N LEU A 144 -5.27 -35.73 32.29
CA LEU A 144 -5.46 -35.95 30.86
C LEU A 144 -5.32 -37.43 30.45
N LYS A 145 -4.71 -38.29 31.28
CA LYS A 145 -4.34 -39.68 30.97
C LYS A 145 -5.44 -40.51 30.30
N GLU A 146 -6.69 -40.35 30.74
CA GLU A 146 -7.83 -41.14 30.28
C GLU A 146 -8.48 -40.59 28.98
N LEU A 147 -8.04 -39.42 28.50
CA LEU A 147 -8.56 -38.74 27.30
C LEU A 147 -7.95 -39.31 26.01
N ILE A 148 -7.96 -40.63 25.87
CA ILE A 148 -7.33 -41.36 24.76
C ILE A 148 -7.88 -40.99 23.37
N GLY A 149 -9.02 -40.30 23.30
CA GLY A 149 -9.62 -39.76 22.07
C GLY A 149 -8.98 -38.48 21.54
N LEU A 150 -8.16 -37.78 22.33
CA LEU A 150 -7.53 -36.50 21.93
C LEU A 150 -6.70 -36.66 20.66
N ASP A 151 -6.96 -35.78 19.68
CA ASP A 151 -6.16 -35.63 18.48
C ASP A 151 -5.52 -34.24 18.34
N GLN A 152 -6.07 -33.22 19.02
CA GLN A 152 -5.49 -31.87 19.15
C GLN A 152 -5.40 -31.42 20.62
N LEU A 153 -4.21 -30.95 21.03
CA LEU A 153 -3.96 -30.48 22.40
C LEU A 153 -3.14 -29.17 22.40
N GLY A 154 -3.71 -28.09 22.92
CA GLY A 154 -3.02 -26.83 23.15
C GLY A 154 -2.97 -26.48 24.63
N ILE A 155 -1.80 -26.53 25.26
CA ILE A 155 -1.58 -26.07 26.64
C ILE A 155 -0.30 -25.24 26.69
N PHE A 156 -0.27 -24.23 25.83
CA PHE A 156 0.79 -23.23 25.73
C PHE A 156 0.66 -22.15 26.81
N HIS A 157 1.70 -21.33 27.05
CA HIS A 157 1.71 -20.27 28.07
C HIS A 157 1.24 -20.78 29.45
N ASN A 158 1.90 -21.82 29.95
CA ASN A 158 1.61 -22.46 31.22
C ASN A 158 2.92 -22.71 32.01
N GLN A 159 2.93 -23.60 32.99
CA GLN A 159 4.10 -23.89 33.85
C GLN A 159 4.37 -25.39 33.92
N ILE A 160 4.31 -26.07 32.77
CA ILE A 160 4.46 -27.52 32.64
C ILE A 160 5.93 -27.88 32.52
N GLU A 161 6.37 -28.85 33.32
CA GLU A 161 7.71 -29.46 33.28
C GLU A 161 7.64 -30.92 32.79
N ASP A 162 6.71 -31.71 33.33
CA ASP A 162 6.53 -33.13 33.03
C ASP A 162 5.37 -33.38 32.03
N ILE A 163 5.72 -33.80 30.82
CA ILE A 163 4.79 -34.23 29.76
C ILE A 163 4.71 -35.75 29.58
N SER A 164 5.28 -36.55 30.49
CA SER A 164 5.35 -38.02 30.37
C SER A 164 3.99 -38.73 30.34
N VAL A 165 2.92 -38.07 30.83
CA VAL A 165 1.54 -38.55 30.70
C VAL A 165 1.05 -38.61 29.25
N LEU A 166 1.60 -37.79 28.35
CA LEU A 166 1.14 -37.74 26.96
C LEU A 166 1.31 -39.10 26.24
N LYS A 167 2.19 -39.99 26.72
CA LYS A 167 2.37 -41.36 26.20
C LYS A 167 1.09 -42.19 26.11
N TYR A 168 0.05 -41.85 26.89
CA TYR A 168 -1.25 -42.52 26.85
C TYR A 168 -2.15 -42.01 25.70
N LEU A 169 -1.90 -40.81 25.18
CA LEU A 169 -2.74 -40.08 24.21
C LEU A 169 -2.34 -40.40 22.77
N LYS A 170 -2.30 -41.69 22.41
CA LYS A 170 -1.72 -42.21 21.15
C LYS A 170 -2.31 -41.64 19.85
N ASN A 171 -3.46 -40.98 19.90
CA ASN A 171 -4.15 -40.43 18.73
C ASN A 171 -3.74 -38.98 18.39
N LEU A 172 -2.93 -38.32 19.22
CA LEU A 172 -2.49 -36.94 19.01
C LEU A 172 -1.80 -36.73 17.67
N LYS A 173 -2.18 -35.64 16.99
CA LYS A 173 -1.65 -35.20 15.68
C LYS A 173 -1.15 -33.76 15.71
N VAL A 174 -1.76 -32.92 16.55
CA VAL A 174 -1.47 -31.48 16.68
C VAL A 174 -1.22 -31.18 18.15
N LEU A 175 -0.03 -30.66 18.48
CA LEU A 175 0.31 -30.22 19.83
C LEU A 175 0.90 -28.81 19.82
N TYR A 176 0.40 -27.99 20.74
CA TYR A 176 0.94 -26.67 21.05
C TYR A 176 1.30 -26.63 22.55
N LEU A 177 2.59 -26.67 22.84
CA LEU A 177 3.18 -26.72 24.18
C LEU A 177 4.18 -25.58 24.40
N GLN A 178 4.16 -24.56 23.54
CA GLN A 178 5.09 -23.43 23.62
C GLN A 178 4.91 -22.60 24.90
N HIS A 179 5.98 -21.94 25.34
CA HIS A 179 6.02 -21.17 26.59
C HIS A 179 5.61 -22.00 27.82
N ASN A 180 6.46 -23.01 28.11
CA ASN A 180 6.41 -23.85 29.31
C ASN A 180 7.86 -24.04 29.82
N ASN A 181 8.08 -25.00 30.73
CA ASN A 181 9.38 -25.33 31.34
C ASN A 181 9.81 -26.77 31.00
N ILE A 182 9.55 -27.22 29.77
CA ILE A 182 9.77 -28.61 29.35
C ILE A 182 11.25 -28.81 29.00
N GLU A 183 11.94 -29.71 29.70
CA GLU A 183 13.27 -30.21 29.33
C GLU A 183 13.20 -31.60 28.65
N ASP A 184 12.46 -32.54 29.23
CA ASP A 184 12.39 -33.92 28.76
C ASP A 184 11.22 -34.15 27.78
N ILE A 185 11.58 -34.32 26.51
CA ILE A 185 10.66 -34.64 25.42
C ILE A 185 10.77 -36.10 24.94
N SER A 186 11.36 -37.00 25.74
CA SER A 186 11.50 -38.45 25.46
C SER A 186 10.16 -39.11 25.10
N VAL A 187 9.06 -38.57 25.63
CA VAL A 187 7.69 -39.01 25.36
C VAL A 187 7.36 -39.04 23.86
N PHE A 188 8.00 -38.25 22.99
CA PHE A 188 7.66 -38.27 21.55
C PHE A 188 8.05 -39.53 20.78
N SER A 189 8.94 -40.35 21.35
CA SER A 189 9.27 -41.68 20.79
C SER A 189 8.09 -42.66 20.81
N GLU A 190 7.06 -42.35 21.60
CA GLU A 190 5.84 -43.13 21.78
C GLU A 190 4.75 -42.85 20.73
N PHE A 191 4.97 -41.91 19.80
CA PHE A 191 3.99 -41.47 18.81
C PHE A 191 4.45 -41.72 17.37
N LYS A 192 3.48 -41.91 16.46
CA LYS A 192 3.72 -42.03 15.00
C LYS A 192 2.76 -41.18 14.17
N THR A 193 1.94 -40.37 14.84
CA THR A 193 0.77 -39.66 14.31
C THR A 193 0.94 -38.14 14.30
N ILE A 194 1.98 -37.62 14.97
CA ILE A 194 2.29 -36.19 15.07
C ILE A 194 2.54 -35.60 13.68
N ARG A 195 1.85 -34.50 13.38
CA ARG A 195 1.97 -33.73 12.12
C ARG A 195 2.33 -32.28 12.37
N HIS A 196 1.85 -31.70 13.47
CA HIS A 196 2.16 -30.34 13.90
C HIS A 196 2.60 -30.38 15.36
N LEU A 197 3.79 -29.87 15.63
CA LEU A 197 4.37 -29.85 16.97
C LEU A 197 5.05 -28.50 17.22
N ASP A 198 4.51 -27.74 18.17
CA ASP A 198 5.15 -26.53 18.70
C ASP A 198 5.62 -26.77 20.13
N LEU A 199 6.93 -26.63 20.33
CA LEU A 199 7.65 -26.75 21.59
C LEU A 199 8.52 -25.49 21.83
N SER A 200 8.24 -24.38 21.13
CA SER A 200 9.04 -23.18 21.25
C SER A 200 8.98 -22.55 22.65
N PHE A 201 10.02 -21.81 23.05
CA PHE A 201 10.12 -21.22 24.39
C PHE A 201 9.97 -22.27 25.50
N ASN A 202 10.88 -23.25 25.49
CA ASN A 202 11.05 -24.28 26.51
C ASN A 202 12.56 -24.43 26.81
N GLU A 203 12.95 -25.48 27.53
CA GLU A 203 14.33 -25.68 28.01
C GLU A 203 15.00 -26.92 27.35
N ILE A 204 14.52 -27.28 26.15
CA ILE A 204 14.87 -28.51 25.43
C ILE A 204 16.29 -28.43 24.86
N LYS A 205 17.07 -29.50 25.07
CA LYS A 205 18.48 -29.62 24.62
C LYS A 205 18.69 -30.67 23.52
N ASN A 206 17.83 -31.67 23.43
CA ASN A 206 17.95 -32.76 22.45
C ASN A 206 16.56 -33.10 21.88
N ILE A 207 16.52 -33.38 20.57
CA ILE A 207 15.30 -33.69 19.81
C ILE A 207 15.29 -35.09 19.18
N ASP A 208 16.17 -36.01 19.59
CA ASP A 208 16.23 -37.37 19.02
C ASP A 208 14.96 -38.20 19.28
N SER A 209 14.18 -37.84 20.30
CA SER A 209 12.92 -38.53 20.61
C SER A 209 11.88 -38.42 19.50
N VAL A 210 11.88 -37.33 18.72
CA VAL A 210 10.93 -37.13 17.60
C VAL A 210 11.30 -37.91 16.32
N LYS A 211 12.41 -38.67 16.31
CA LYS A 211 12.93 -39.36 15.11
C LYS A 211 11.96 -40.29 14.39
N GLU A 212 10.99 -40.86 15.12
CA GLU A 212 9.96 -41.77 14.58
C GLU A 212 8.75 -41.01 14.01
N ASN A 213 8.64 -39.71 14.24
CA ASN A 213 7.55 -38.85 13.76
C ASN A 213 7.78 -38.41 12.29
N VAL A 214 8.03 -39.37 11.39
CA VAL A 214 8.32 -39.15 9.96
C VAL A 214 7.18 -38.46 9.17
N ASP A 215 6.00 -38.36 9.77
CA ASP A 215 4.81 -37.70 9.22
C ASP A 215 4.67 -36.21 9.60
N ILE A 216 5.64 -35.64 10.32
CA ILE A 216 5.70 -34.21 10.64
C ILE A 216 5.64 -33.34 9.37
N LEU A 217 4.77 -32.33 9.42
CA LEU A 217 4.56 -31.29 8.41
C LEU A 217 5.06 -29.92 8.91
N TYR A 218 4.87 -29.67 10.21
CA TYR A 218 5.27 -28.46 10.92
C TYR A 218 6.01 -28.83 12.21
N LEU A 219 7.20 -28.25 12.42
CA LEU A 219 7.96 -28.37 13.67
C LEU A 219 8.53 -27.02 14.08
N ASN A 220 8.21 -26.58 15.29
CA ASN A 220 8.75 -25.36 15.89
C ASN A 220 9.43 -25.65 17.24
N ILE A 221 10.75 -25.48 17.28
CA ILE A 221 11.63 -25.60 18.45
C ILE A 221 12.30 -24.24 18.76
N ASN A 222 11.74 -23.11 18.32
CA ASN A 222 12.34 -21.79 18.53
C ASN A 222 12.59 -21.50 20.03
N ASN A 223 13.65 -20.76 20.38
CA ASN A 223 13.95 -20.37 21.77
C ASN A 223 14.06 -21.59 22.71
N ASN A 224 15.03 -22.45 22.41
CA ASN A 224 15.40 -23.62 23.20
C ASN A 224 16.95 -23.68 23.27
N GLU A 225 17.51 -24.80 23.73
CA GLU A 225 18.95 -25.00 23.91
C GLU A 225 19.56 -26.05 22.96
N VAL A 226 18.86 -26.39 21.86
CA VAL A 226 19.26 -27.47 20.93
C VAL A 226 20.51 -27.09 20.13
N ASP A 227 21.45 -28.03 19.99
CA ASP A 227 22.64 -27.92 19.13
C ASP A 227 22.68 -28.98 18.02
N ASP A 228 22.28 -30.23 18.30
CA ASP A 228 22.17 -31.31 17.32
C ASP A 228 20.75 -31.40 16.70
N ILE A 229 20.68 -31.23 15.36
CA ILE A 229 19.46 -31.41 14.56
C ILE A 229 19.55 -32.59 13.57
N SER A 230 20.47 -33.53 13.78
CA SER A 230 20.75 -34.66 12.89
C SER A 230 19.56 -35.61 12.69
N VAL A 231 18.54 -35.52 13.54
CA VAL A 231 17.22 -36.18 13.41
C VAL A 231 16.38 -35.64 12.24
N VAL A 232 16.54 -34.36 11.88
CA VAL A 232 15.65 -33.65 10.93
C VAL A 232 15.64 -34.28 9.54
N LYS A 233 16.73 -34.94 9.12
CA LYS A 233 16.83 -35.71 7.87
C LYS A 233 15.74 -36.79 7.72
N ASN A 234 15.12 -37.22 8.82
CA ASN A 234 14.05 -38.23 8.81
C ASN A 234 12.68 -37.64 8.40
N PHE A 235 12.49 -36.31 8.48
CA PHE A 235 11.20 -35.65 8.28
C PHE A 235 10.93 -35.36 6.79
N GLN A 236 10.80 -36.43 6.01
CA GLN A 236 10.65 -36.37 4.54
C GLN A 236 9.37 -35.67 4.05
N LYS A 237 8.46 -35.28 4.96
CA LYS A 237 7.20 -34.56 4.67
C LYS A 237 7.13 -33.13 5.21
N ILE A 238 8.16 -32.68 5.94
CA ILE A 238 8.15 -31.36 6.58
C ILE A 238 8.11 -30.25 5.53
N ARG A 239 7.30 -29.23 5.79
CA ARG A 239 7.17 -28.01 4.97
C ARG A 239 7.64 -26.79 5.75
N ASP A 240 7.32 -26.74 7.04
CA ASP A 240 7.62 -25.62 7.91
C ASP A 240 8.51 -26.08 9.07
N LEU A 241 9.72 -25.53 9.14
CA LEU A 241 10.70 -25.83 10.17
C LEU A 241 11.22 -24.54 10.82
N SER A 242 10.99 -24.42 12.12
CA SER A 242 11.45 -23.29 12.96
C SER A 242 12.40 -23.80 14.04
N LEU A 243 13.64 -23.33 14.02
CA LEU A 243 14.76 -23.70 14.88
C LEU A 243 15.51 -22.47 15.39
N ALA A 244 14.87 -21.30 15.38
CA ALA A 244 15.50 -20.03 15.72
C ALA A 244 15.87 -19.94 17.20
N ASN A 245 16.85 -19.10 17.54
CA ASN A 245 17.30 -18.85 18.92
C ASN A 245 17.63 -20.16 19.65
N ASN A 246 18.57 -20.92 19.09
CA ASN A 246 19.10 -22.18 19.61
C ASN A 246 20.64 -22.12 19.59
N LYS A 247 21.33 -23.25 19.69
CA LYS A 247 22.80 -23.35 19.74
C LYS A 247 23.41 -24.02 18.51
N ILE A 248 22.64 -24.15 17.43
CA ILE A 248 22.96 -24.94 16.23
C ILE A 248 24.17 -24.35 15.49
N GLU A 249 25.11 -25.22 15.11
CA GLU A 249 26.30 -24.88 14.31
C GLU A 249 26.28 -25.60 12.95
N ASP A 250 25.89 -26.87 12.90
CA ASP A 250 25.77 -27.69 11.68
C ASP A 250 24.31 -27.84 11.23
N ILE A 251 24.06 -27.64 9.94
CA ILE A 251 22.77 -27.86 9.28
C ILE A 251 22.85 -28.87 8.12
N SER A 252 23.90 -29.70 8.06
CA SER A 252 24.07 -30.80 7.09
C SER A 252 22.85 -31.72 7.02
N ALA A 253 22.16 -31.93 8.14
CA ALA A 253 20.93 -32.69 8.25
C ALA A 253 19.79 -32.21 7.33
N LEU A 254 19.82 -30.95 6.88
CA LEU A 254 18.83 -30.38 5.98
C LEU A 254 19.03 -30.78 4.51
N GLU A 255 20.21 -31.25 4.09
CA GLU A 255 20.57 -31.36 2.66
C GLU A 255 19.52 -32.06 1.76
N ASN A 256 18.81 -33.05 2.30
CA ASN A 256 17.83 -33.87 1.59
C ASN A 256 16.38 -33.66 2.08
N VAL A 257 16.05 -32.51 2.68
CA VAL A 257 14.70 -32.17 3.16
C VAL A 257 13.92 -31.42 2.06
N GLU A 258 13.69 -32.11 0.93
CA GLU A 258 13.32 -31.49 -0.35
C GLU A 258 11.95 -30.77 -0.37
N LEU A 259 11.02 -31.14 0.52
CA LEU A 259 9.66 -30.57 0.57
C LEU A 259 9.53 -29.30 1.41
N LEU A 260 10.63 -28.82 2.00
CA LEU A 260 10.66 -27.63 2.84
C LEU A 260 10.27 -26.37 2.06
N GLU A 261 9.27 -25.64 2.57
CA GLU A 261 8.73 -24.41 1.98
C GLU A 261 9.09 -23.17 2.81
N HIS A 262 9.10 -23.30 4.14
CA HIS A 262 9.49 -22.25 5.08
C HIS A 262 10.55 -22.76 6.07
N LEU A 263 11.65 -22.01 6.22
CA LEU A 263 12.73 -22.32 7.15
C LEU A 263 13.11 -21.09 7.98
N ASN A 264 13.17 -21.26 9.30
CA ASN A 264 13.75 -20.28 10.22
C ASN A 264 14.85 -20.91 11.07
N ILE A 265 16.08 -20.44 10.89
CA ILE A 265 17.30 -20.84 11.63
C ILE A 265 18.00 -19.63 12.25
N SER A 266 17.28 -18.51 12.39
CA SER A 266 17.82 -17.24 12.90
C SER A 266 18.34 -17.37 14.34
N GLY A 267 19.32 -16.57 14.76
CA GLY A 267 19.79 -16.55 16.15
C GLY A 267 20.49 -17.83 16.59
N ASN A 268 21.24 -18.46 15.68
CA ASN A 268 22.07 -19.62 15.95
C ASN A 268 23.56 -19.24 15.76
N LYS A 269 24.43 -20.24 15.65
CA LYS A 269 25.88 -20.05 15.43
C LYS A 269 26.32 -20.55 14.04
N ILE A 270 25.38 -20.62 13.11
CA ILE A 270 25.59 -21.23 11.79
C ILE A 270 26.55 -20.36 10.99
N LYS A 271 27.52 -21.00 10.33
CA LYS A 271 28.50 -20.35 9.45
C LYS A 271 28.24 -20.62 7.98
N GLU A 272 27.83 -21.84 7.64
CA GLU A 272 27.65 -22.29 6.27
C GLU A 272 26.19 -22.64 5.99
N ILE A 273 25.66 -22.18 4.86
CA ILE A 273 24.30 -22.49 4.39
C ILE A 273 24.29 -23.29 3.07
N ALA A 274 25.43 -23.89 2.71
CA ALA A 274 25.53 -24.75 1.54
C ALA A 274 24.54 -25.95 1.53
N PRO A 275 24.17 -26.59 2.66
CA PRO A 275 23.20 -27.69 2.66
C PRO A 275 21.83 -27.33 2.07
N ILE A 276 21.36 -26.09 2.24
CA ILE A 276 20.04 -25.68 1.72
C ILE A 276 20.05 -25.25 0.24
N LYS A 277 21.21 -25.15 -0.42
CA LYS A 277 21.34 -24.59 -1.78
C LYS A 277 20.44 -25.26 -2.83
N ASN A 278 20.15 -26.56 -2.66
CA ASN A 278 19.36 -27.36 -3.60
C ASN A 278 17.84 -27.32 -3.35
N HIS A 279 17.34 -26.63 -2.32
CA HIS A 279 15.93 -26.68 -1.90
C HIS A 279 15.00 -25.90 -2.83
N ARG A 280 14.50 -26.56 -3.88
CA ARG A 280 13.67 -25.93 -4.94
C ARG A 280 12.33 -25.36 -4.44
N ASN A 281 11.79 -25.89 -3.36
CA ASN A 281 10.48 -25.51 -2.81
C ASN A 281 10.54 -24.38 -1.77
N LEU A 282 11.73 -24.02 -1.29
CA LEU A 282 11.93 -23.05 -0.21
C LEU A 282 11.61 -21.62 -0.70
N LYS A 283 10.59 -21.00 -0.09
CA LYS A 283 10.05 -19.67 -0.44
C LYS A 283 10.38 -18.63 0.61
N ILE A 284 10.28 -19.00 1.89
CA ILE A 284 10.48 -18.11 3.03
C ILE A 284 11.69 -18.62 3.80
N PHE A 285 12.71 -17.77 3.95
CA PHE A 285 13.94 -18.13 4.64
C PHE A 285 14.39 -17.03 5.62
N TYR A 286 14.47 -17.40 6.88
CA TYR A 286 14.99 -16.56 7.97
C TYR A 286 16.29 -17.20 8.51
N THR A 287 17.39 -16.45 8.47
CA THR A 287 18.71 -16.88 8.96
C THR A 287 19.48 -15.72 9.63
N GLY A 288 18.77 -14.64 9.99
CA GLY A 288 19.38 -13.48 10.64
C GLY A 288 20.02 -13.83 11.98
N ASN A 289 20.96 -13.03 12.47
CA ASN A 289 21.71 -13.26 13.71
C ASN A 289 22.48 -14.60 13.70
N ASN A 290 23.20 -14.88 12.60
CA ASN A 290 24.12 -16.02 12.46
C ASN A 290 25.48 -15.52 11.94
N PRO A 291 26.62 -16.05 12.42
CA PRO A 291 27.95 -15.66 11.94
C PRO A 291 28.29 -16.26 10.56
N LEU A 292 27.49 -15.95 9.52
CA LEU A 292 27.63 -16.54 8.19
C LEU A 292 28.95 -16.16 7.51
N GLU A 293 29.56 -17.14 6.83
CA GLU A 293 30.81 -17.01 6.08
C GLU A 293 30.59 -17.33 4.59
N ASP A 294 31.15 -16.50 3.69
CA ASP A 294 31.21 -16.65 2.22
C ASP A 294 29.91 -17.08 1.46
N ILE A 295 28.73 -16.60 1.87
CA ILE A 295 27.48 -16.94 1.17
C ILE A 295 27.34 -16.31 -0.23
N GLY A 296 28.19 -15.35 -0.59
CA GLY A 296 28.11 -14.59 -1.85
C GLY A 296 28.09 -15.48 -3.09
N LYS A 297 28.85 -16.58 -3.07
CA LYS A 297 29.01 -17.50 -4.20
C LYS A 297 27.98 -18.64 -4.25
N ILE A 298 27.02 -18.69 -3.32
CA ILE A 298 26.06 -19.80 -3.25
C ILE A 298 24.96 -19.59 -4.29
N GLU A 299 24.91 -20.44 -5.30
CA GLU A 299 23.79 -20.51 -6.24
C GLU A 299 22.64 -21.32 -5.61
N PHE A 300 21.59 -20.63 -5.19
CA PHE A 300 20.37 -21.25 -4.69
C PHE A 300 19.46 -21.69 -5.84
N ALA A 301 19.05 -22.96 -5.83
CA ALA A 301 17.99 -23.49 -6.70
C ALA A 301 16.59 -22.97 -6.30
N SER A 302 16.45 -22.45 -5.07
CA SER A 302 15.27 -21.77 -4.56
C SER A 302 14.99 -20.46 -5.30
N GLN A 303 13.75 -19.98 -5.25
CA GLN A 303 13.38 -18.62 -5.64
C GLN A 303 12.57 -18.01 -4.50
N PHE A 304 13.27 -17.36 -3.57
CA PHE A 304 12.67 -16.83 -2.35
C PHE A 304 11.67 -15.72 -2.65
N THR A 305 10.57 -15.68 -1.90
CA THR A 305 9.62 -14.55 -1.85
C THR A 305 9.89 -13.68 -0.63
N TYR A 306 10.37 -14.27 0.46
CA TYR A 306 10.73 -13.58 1.69
C TYR A 306 12.10 -14.07 2.17
N LEU A 307 13.02 -13.14 2.45
CA LEU A 307 14.40 -13.45 2.82
C LEU A 307 14.92 -12.51 3.91
N HIS A 308 15.32 -13.06 5.06
CA HIS A 308 15.85 -12.32 6.21
C HIS A 308 17.24 -12.83 6.61
N LEU A 309 18.26 -11.99 6.39
CA LEU A 309 19.66 -12.22 6.78
C LEU A 309 20.21 -11.00 7.57
N GLU A 310 19.42 -10.48 8.50
CA GLU A 310 19.88 -9.39 9.38
C GLU A 310 21.07 -9.83 10.25
N ASN A 311 22.04 -8.96 10.53
CA ASN A 311 23.13 -9.25 11.47
C ASN A 311 23.82 -10.60 11.16
N SER A 312 24.11 -10.81 9.88
CA SER A 312 24.65 -12.07 9.34
C SER A 312 26.08 -11.92 8.77
N GLY A 313 26.79 -10.85 9.12
CA GLY A 313 28.16 -10.59 8.66
C GLY A 313 28.30 -10.27 7.15
N LEU A 314 27.19 -10.05 6.44
CA LEU A 314 27.18 -9.97 4.97
C LEU A 314 27.94 -8.75 4.45
N LYS A 315 28.71 -8.96 3.40
CA LYS A 315 29.45 -7.92 2.64
C LYS A 315 29.13 -7.99 1.15
N ASP A 316 29.09 -9.22 0.65
CA ASP A 316 28.70 -9.57 -0.71
C ASP A 316 27.28 -10.15 -0.70
N ILE A 317 26.48 -9.73 -1.68
CA ILE A 317 25.10 -10.16 -1.92
C ILE A 317 24.90 -10.65 -3.37
N SER A 318 25.98 -11.01 -4.06
CA SER A 318 25.97 -11.51 -5.45
C SER A 318 25.08 -12.73 -5.67
N PHE A 319 24.88 -13.60 -4.67
CA PHE A 319 23.90 -14.69 -4.69
C PHE A 319 22.46 -14.23 -5.00
N LEU A 320 22.14 -12.95 -4.76
CA LEU A 320 20.85 -12.37 -5.12
C LEU A 320 20.67 -12.17 -6.62
N LEU A 321 21.72 -12.11 -7.46
CA LEU A 321 21.60 -11.77 -8.89
C LEU A 321 20.50 -12.57 -9.62
N ASN A 322 20.42 -13.88 -9.34
CA ASN A 322 19.45 -14.80 -9.95
C ASN A 322 18.15 -14.97 -9.14
N GLN A 323 17.93 -14.19 -8.09
CA GLN A 323 16.73 -14.23 -7.24
C GLN A 323 15.72 -13.17 -7.69
N HIS A 324 14.76 -13.57 -8.53
CA HIS A 324 13.82 -12.65 -9.19
C HIS A 324 12.43 -12.61 -8.54
N LYS A 325 12.12 -13.54 -7.62
CA LYS A 325 10.81 -13.61 -6.94
C LYS A 325 10.74 -12.90 -5.58
N ILE A 326 11.84 -12.30 -5.11
CA ILE A 326 11.90 -11.68 -3.79
C ILE A 326 10.93 -10.49 -3.73
N VAL A 327 10.06 -10.51 -2.73
CA VAL A 327 9.08 -9.46 -2.41
C VAL A 327 9.49 -8.70 -1.15
N HIS A 328 9.99 -9.41 -0.14
CA HIS A 328 10.47 -8.85 1.12
C HIS A 328 11.93 -9.26 1.37
N LEU A 329 12.80 -8.28 1.62
CA LEU A 329 14.23 -8.49 1.80
C LEU A 329 14.75 -7.73 3.03
N ILE A 330 15.18 -8.45 4.06
CA ILE A 330 15.70 -7.87 5.30
C ILE A 330 17.19 -8.19 5.43
N LEU A 331 18.01 -7.14 5.35
CA LEU A 331 19.48 -7.18 5.30
C LEU A 331 20.12 -6.23 6.33
N ASN A 332 19.36 -5.84 7.37
CA ASN A 332 19.80 -4.94 8.44
C ASN A 332 21.11 -5.39 9.12
N ASN A 333 21.84 -4.47 9.73
CA ASN A 333 22.98 -4.72 10.62
C ASN A 333 24.10 -5.57 9.97
N ASN A 334 24.33 -5.43 8.67
CA ASN A 334 25.40 -6.09 7.93
C ASN A 334 26.52 -5.09 7.56
N SER A 335 27.31 -5.38 6.52
CA SER A 335 28.39 -4.53 5.99
C SER A 335 28.31 -4.43 4.46
N ILE A 336 27.10 -4.40 3.91
CA ILE A 336 26.82 -4.36 2.48
C ILE A 336 27.14 -2.95 1.96
N ARG A 337 28.01 -2.87 0.96
CA ARG A 337 28.46 -1.59 0.38
C ARG A 337 27.89 -1.29 -1.01
N HIS A 338 27.55 -2.33 -1.77
CA HIS A 338 27.15 -2.24 -3.17
C HIS A 338 25.79 -2.89 -3.38
N PHE A 339 24.97 -2.29 -4.25
CA PHE A 339 23.58 -2.70 -4.47
C PHE A 339 23.29 -3.27 -5.86
N SER A 340 24.30 -3.44 -6.72
CA SER A 340 24.12 -3.93 -8.10
C SER A 340 23.42 -5.28 -8.19
N SER A 341 23.61 -6.17 -7.21
CA SER A 341 22.91 -7.46 -7.12
C SER A 341 21.39 -7.35 -6.84
N LEU A 342 20.89 -6.14 -6.58
CA LEU A 342 19.48 -5.82 -6.42
C LEU A 342 18.83 -5.25 -7.69
N GLU A 343 19.63 -4.90 -8.71
CA GLU A 343 19.11 -4.37 -9.98
C GLU A 343 18.17 -5.39 -10.66
N GLY A 344 17.10 -4.90 -11.29
CA GLY A 344 16.09 -5.75 -11.96
C GLY A 344 15.18 -6.54 -11.03
N LYS A 345 15.19 -6.32 -9.71
CA LYS A 345 14.23 -6.95 -8.77
C LYS A 345 12.86 -6.26 -8.76
N ASN A 346 12.17 -6.35 -9.88
CA ASN A 346 10.90 -5.65 -10.10
C ASN A 346 9.76 -6.12 -9.16
N ASN A 347 9.88 -7.28 -8.52
CA ASN A 347 8.89 -7.79 -7.56
C ASN A 347 9.11 -7.30 -6.11
N LEU A 348 10.20 -6.58 -5.84
CA LEU A 348 10.60 -6.18 -4.49
C LEU A 348 9.72 -5.04 -3.97
N LYS A 349 8.91 -5.32 -2.94
CA LYS A 349 8.02 -4.35 -2.27
C LYS A 349 8.67 -3.72 -1.05
N GLU A 350 9.40 -4.50 -0.27
CA GLU A 350 10.01 -4.03 0.97
C GLU A 350 11.49 -4.43 1.06
N ILE A 351 12.34 -3.45 1.38
CA ILE A 351 13.76 -3.70 1.65
C ILE A 351 14.24 -2.98 2.92
N TYR A 352 14.88 -3.72 3.82
CA TYR A 352 15.42 -3.18 5.06
C TYR A 352 16.94 -3.31 5.04
N LEU A 353 17.64 -2.18 5.05
CA LEU A 353 19.09 -2.04 4.89
C LEU A 353 19.72 -1.25 6.06
N LYS A 354 19.03 -1.20 7.20
CA LYS A 354 19.46 -0.46 8.40
C LYS A 354 20.89 -0.80 8.79
N SER A 355 21.68 0.19 9.21
CA SER A 355 23.02 0.02 9.81
C SER A 355 23.97 -0.88 9.01
N ASN A 356 24.00 -0.75 7.68
CA ASN A 356 24.96 -1.44 6.82
C ASN A 356 26.29 -0.69 6.64
N ASN A 357 26.36 0.56 7.14
CA ASN A 357 27.47 1.48 6.93
C ASN A 357 27.77 1.70 5.43
N ASN A 358 26.71 1.74 4.60
CA ASN A 358 26.86 2.07 3.19
C ASN A 358 27.15 3.58 3.01
N SER A 359 28.23 3.88 2.30
CA SER A 359 28.55 5.24 1.83
C SER A 359 28.02 5.51 0.42
N GLU A 360 27.54 4.46 -0.27
CA GLU A 360 26.96 4.54 -1.60
C GLU A 360 25.46 4.79 -1.54
N ASN A 361 24.97 5.41 -2.61
CA ASN A 361 23.57 5.76 -2.77
C ASN A 361 22.73 4.51 -3.12
N PHE A 362 21.59 4.32 -2.46
CA PHE A 362 20.65 3.25 -2.80
C PHE A 362 19.91 3.57 -4.12
N PRO A 363 20.00 2.73 -5.17
CA PRO A 363 19.53 3.11 -6.50
C PRO A 363 18.01 2.94 -6.70
N ILE A 364 17.21 3.74 -5.98
CA ILE A 364 15.73 3.65 -5.93
C ILE A 364 15.05 3.64 -7.31
N HIS A 365 15.65 4.27 -8.32
CA HIS A 365 15.10 4.36 -9.67
C HIS A 365 14.90 3.00 -10.38
N TYR A 366 15.59 1.94 -9.95
CA TYR A 366 15.38 0.57 -10.46
C TYR A 366 14.16 -0.15 -9.86
N PHE A 367 13.52 0.39 -8.83
CA PHE A 367 12.49 -0.30 -8.05
C PHE A 367 11.15 0.45 -8.09
N SER A 368 10.45 0.39 -9.23
CA SER A 368 9.13 1.04 -9.40
C SER A 368 8.09 0.62 -8.37
N ASP A 369 8.13 -0.64 -7.96
CA ASP A 369 7.10 -1.28 -7.14
C ASP A 369 7.47 -1.34 -5.65
N LEU A 370 8.55 -0.65 -5.26
CA LEU A 370 8.96 -0.55 -3.87
C LEU A 370 7.97 0.31 -3.07
N GLU A 371 7.40 -0.29 -2.04
CA GLU A 371 6.44 0.31 -1.13
C GLU A 371 7.13 0.89 0.11
N LYS A 372 8.22 0.26 0.57
CA LYS A 372 8.95 0.64 1.79
C LYS A 372 10.45 0.35 1.72
N ILE A 373 11.25 1.26 2.27
CA ILE A 373 12.69 1.07 2.49
C ILE A 373 13.15 1.62 3.84
N ASP A 374 14.00 0.88 4.55
CA ASP A 374 14.71 1.35 5.75
C ASP A 374 16.21 1.53 5.47
N LEU A 375 16.68 2.78 5.52
CA LEU A 375 18.10 3.16 5.40
C LEU A 375 18.65 3.77 6.70
N THR A 376 17.94 3.67 7.83
CA THR A 376 18.39 4.19 9.14
C THR A 376 19.77 3.63 9.53
N GLY A 377 20.57 4.39 10.28
CA GLY A 377 21.91 3.97 10.69
C GLY A 377 22.97 3.94 9.57
N ASN A 378 22.64 4.36 8.35
CA ASN A 378 23.62 4.52 7.26
C ASN A 378 24.04 5.99 7.07
N PRO A 379 25.27 6.26 6.61
CA PRO A 379 25.70 7.59 6.18
C PRO A 379 24.79 8.27 5.16
N PHE A 380 24.30 7.52 4.16
CA PHE A 380 23.39 8.03 3.14
C PHE A 380 21.93 7.65 3.44
N GLY A 381 21.00 8.58 3.21
CA GLY A 381 19.57 8.30 3.31
C GLY A 381 19.06 7.91 4.70
N ASN A 382 19.77 8.29 5.78
CA ASN A 382 19.60 7.89 7.20
C ASN A 382 18.19 8.05 7.83
N GLN A 383 17.17 7.42 7.26
CA GLN A 383 15.78 7.41 7.69
C GLN A 383 15.03 6.25 7.01
N MET A 384 13.80 6.00 7.46
CA MET A 384 12.88 5.10 6.77
C MET A 384 12.04 5.90 5.76
N PHE A 385 11.74 5.30 4.60
CA PHE A 385 10.88 5.87 3.58
C PHE A 385 9.77 4.88 3.20
N SER A 386 8.62 5.41 2.77
CA SER A 386 7.55 4.62 2.15
C SER A 386 6.88 5.40 1.02
N ARG A 387 6.09 4.70 0.20
CA ARG A 387 5.31 5.30 -0.90
C ARG A 387 4.32 6.37 -0.41
N TYR A 388 3.83 6.26 0.83
CA TYR A 388 2.82 7.15 1.42
C TYR A 388 3.33 8.01 2.59
N GLY A 389 4.57 7.80 3.04
CA GLY A 389 5.11 8.40 4.26
C GLY A 389 4.42 7.86 5.51
N GLY A 390 4.44 8.64 6.60
CA GLY A 390 3.68 8.37 7.82
C GLY A 390 4.52 8.52 9.09
N GLN A 391 4.20 7.72 10.09
CA GLN A 391 4.99 7.54 11.32
C GLN A 391 5.16 6.04 11.59
N ASP A 392 6.26 5.65 12.24
CA ASP A 392 6.43 4.31 12.79
C ASP A 392 5.68 4.15 14.12
N LEU A 393 5.72 2.95 14.71
CA LEU A 393 5.09 2.65 16.00
C LEU A 393 5.63 3.49 17.18
N ASN A 394 6.78 4.15 17.01
CA ASN A 394 7.42 5.01 18.00
C ASN A 394 7.16 6.51 17.72
N GLY A 395 6.31 6.84 16.74
CA GLY A 395 6.04 8.21 16.31
C GLY A 395 7.16 8.86 15.48
N GLN A 396 8.21 8.13 15.08
CA GLN A 396 9.25 8.66 14.20
C GLN A 396 8.68 8.83 12.79
N LYS A 397 8.94 9.99 12.19
CA LYS A 397 8.44 10.32 10.85
C LYS A 397 9.08 9.41 9.79
N ILE A 398 8.24 8.77 8.97
CA ILE A 398 8.65 8.06 7.77
C ILE A 398 8.62 9.05 6.59
N GLY A 399 9.73 9.14 5.84
CA GLY A 399 9.87 9.98 4.66
C GLY A 399 9.06 9.46 3.46
N LEU A 400 8.80 10.32 2.47
CA LEU A 400 8.20 9.87 1.21
C LEU A 400 9.28 9.30 0.29
N MET A 401 8.96 8.29 -0.51
CA MET A 401 9.90 7.72 -1.48
C MET A 401 10.45 8.76 -2.48
N SER A 402 9.70 9.84 -2.74
CA SER A 402 10.18 11.02 -3.49
C SER A 402 11.34 11.73 -2.78
N ASP A 403 11.30 11.86 -1.45
CA ASP A 403 12.37 12.50 -0.67
C ASP A 403 13.70 11.75 -0.83
N LEU A 404 13.66 10.42 -0.97
CA LEU A 404 14.83 9.59 -1.30
C LEU A 404 15.29 9.85 -2.74
N ALA A 405 14.39 9.80 -3.72
CA ALA A 405 14.73 10.06 -5.12
C ALA A 405 15.38 11.45 -5.32
N LYS A 406 14.89 12.47 -4.61
CA LYS A 406 15.51 13.80 -4.59
C LYS A 406 16.90 13.80 -3.97
N LEU A 407 17.08 13.17 -2.81
CA LEU A 407 18.40 13.03 -2.16
C LEU A 407 19.41 12.35 -3.11
N ASN A 408 18.94 11.37 -3.88
CA ASN A 408 19.76 10.69 -4.87
C ASN A 408 20.16 11.61 -6.02
N ALA A 409 19.20 12.35 -6.59
CA ALA A 409 19.45 13.26 -7.68
C ALA A 409 20.43 14.39 -7.28
N ASP A 410 20.26 14.94 -6.07
CA ASP A 410 21.18 15.91 -5.45
C ASP A 410 22.61 15.35 -5.34
N TYR A 411 22.77 14.08 -4.93
CA TYR A 411 24.07 13.42 -4.82
C TYR A 411 24.78 13.31 -6.18
N TYR A 412 24.11 12.80 -7.21
CA TYR A 412 24.69 12.62 -8.54
C TYR A 412 24.98 13.96 -9.23
N TYR A 413 24.08 14.95 -9.10
CA TYR A 413 24.30 16.30 -9.60
C TYR A 413 25.59 16.92 -9.03
N ASN A 414 25.79 16.81 -7.70
CA ASN A 414 26.99 17.34 -7.04
C ASN A 414 28.28 16.58 -7.39
N LYS A 415 28.17 15.36 -7.96
CA LYS A 415 29.29 14.59 -8.51
C LYS A 415 29.59 14.88 -9.98
N GLY A 416 28.78 15.72 -10.65
CA GLY A 416 28.84 15.94 -12.10
C GLY A 416 28.27 14.80 -12.95
N MET A 417 27.61 13.84 -12.30
CA MET A 417 26.99 12.66 -12.90
C MET A 417 25.56 13.02 -13.33
N MET A 418 25.46 13.80 -14.42
CA MET A 418 24.20 14.41 -14.84
C MET A 418 23.17 13.38 -15.31
N ASP A 419 23.60 12.35 -16.04
CA ASP A 419 22.70 11.35 -16.62
C ASP A 419 21.99 10.55 -15.52
N GLU A 420 22.75 10.15 -14.49
CA GLU A 420 22.24 9.48 -13.31
C GLU A 420 21.32 10.41 -12.50
N ALA A 421 21.69 11.67 -12.28
CA ALA A 421 20.83 12.65 -11.60
C ALA A 421 19.47 12.80 -12.32
N LEU A 422 19.50 12.88 -13.65
CA LEU A 422 18.32 12.96 -14.52
C LEU A 422 17.44 11.70 -14.45
N ALA A 423 18.01 10.52 -14.28
CA ALA A 423 17.26 9.28 -14.09
C ALA A 423 16.42 9.29 -12.79
N TYR A 424 16.96 9.81 -11.67
CA TYR A 424 16.19 9.95 -10.42
C TYR A 424 15.09 11.02 -10.52
N PHE A 425 15.32 12.13 -11.23
CA PHE A 425 14.27 13.12 -11.48
C PHE A 425 13.11 12.56 -12.31
N TYR A 426 13.37 11.62 -13.22
CA TYR A 426 12.31 10.93 -13.96
C TYR A 426 11.45 10.03 -13.05
N TYR A 427 12.06 9.38 -12.05
CA TYR A 427 11.36 8.54 -11.08
C TYR A 427 10.32 9.32 -10.24
N GLU A 428 10.66 10.52 -9.73
CA GLU A 428 9.70 11.36 -8.97
C GLU A 428 8.42 11.70 -9.75
N ASN A 429 8.54 11.89 -11.07
CA ASN A 429 7.48 12.42 -11.93
C ASN A 429 6.58 11.34 -12.53
N LYS A 430 6.86 10.04 -12.27
CA LYS A 430 6.13 8.91 -12.87
C LYS A 430 4.78 8.63 -12.21
N ASP A 431 4.70 8.78 -10.88
CA ASP A 431 3.48 8.52 -10.08
C ASP A 431 2.84 9.77 -9.46
N SER A 432 3.48 10.96 -9.57
CA SER A 432 2.94 12.17 -8.94
C SER A 432 3.04 13.42 -9.81
N ASN A 433 1.89 13.96 -10.18
CA ASN A 433 1.73 15.32 -10.75
C ASN A 433 2.06 16.44 -9.72
N LYS A 434 2.94 16.19 -8.73
CA LYS A 434 3.07 16.99 -7.51
C LYS A 434 4.30 17.90 -7.44
N TYR A 435 5.37 17.65 -8.21
CA TYR A 435 6.66 18.34 -8.00
C TYR A 435 7.32 18.97 -9.26
N PRO A 436 6.58 19.67 -10.15
CA PRO A 436 7.18 20.34 -11.31
C PRO A 436 8.21 21.43 -10.94
N GLU A 437 8.13 22.01 -9.73
CA GLU A 437 9.07 23.04 -9.25
C GLU A 437 10.47 22.49 -8.96
N VAL A 438 10.59 21.26 -8.42
CA VAL A 438 11.89 20.63 -8.15
C VAL A 438 12.59 20.31 -9.48
N PHE A 439 11.85 19.74 -10.42
CA PHE A 439 12.29 19.54 -11.79
C PHE A 439 12.74 20.87 -12.43
N HIS A 440 11.99 21.96 -12.26
CA HIS A 440 12.35 23.27 -12.81
C HIS A 440 13.67 23.83 -12.24
N ILE A 441 13.88 23.75 -10.92
CA ILE A 441 15.11 24.21 -10.26
C ILE A 441 16.33 23.41 -10.74
N TYR A 442 16.19 22.08 -10.91
CA TYR A 442 17.30 21.26 -11.40
C TYR A 442 17.52 21.38 -12.90
N LEU A 443 16.47 21.58 -13.69
CA LEU A 443 16.61 21.97 -15.09
C LEU A 443 17.42 23.27 -15.18
N GLN A 444 17.10 24.31 -14.42
CA GLN A 444 17.88 25.57 -14.40
C GLN A 444 19.35 25.35 -13.97
N LYS A 445 19.60 24.53 -12.93
CA LYS A 445 20.96 24.18 -12.48
C LYS A 445 21.78 23.49 -13.58
N ILE A 446 21.20 22.52 -14.29
CA ILE A 446 21.83 21.81 -15.42
C ILE A 446 22.04 22.76 -16.61
N LEU A 447 21.03 23.57 -16.93
CA LEU A 447 21.06 24.60 -17.98
C LEU A 447 22.18 25.63 -17.75
N GLY A 448 22.52 25.91 -16.49
CA GLY A 448 23.56 26.85 -16.06
C GLY A 448 24.97 26.27 -15.83
N THR A 449 25.17 24.95 -15.86
CA THR A 449 26.47 24.31 -15.52
C THR A 449 27.07 23.44 -16.63
N ALA A 450 26.29 23.03 -17.63
CA ALA A 450 26.78 22.18 -18.71
C ALA A 450 27.77 22.91 -19.65
N SER A 451 29.02 22.46 -19.63
CA SER A 451 30.13 23.04 -20.41
C SER A 451 30.39 22.37 -21.77
N SER A 452 29.63 21.33 -22.15
CA SER A 452 29.73 20.69 -23.47
C SER A 452 28.40 20.72 -24.22
N GLU A 453 28.41 21.25 -25.44
CA GLU A 453 27.19 21.52 -26.22
C GLU A 453 26.48 20.23 -26.68
N VAL A 454 27.23 19.19 -27.04
CA VAL A 454 26.65 17.98 -27.64
C VAL A 454 25.87 17.12 -26.63
N VAL A 455 26.38 16.98 -25.40
CA VAL A 455 25.71 16.23 -24.32
C VAL A 455 24.45 16.97 -23.88
N TYR A 456 24.54 18.28 -23.69
CA TYR A 456 23.41 19.15 -23.34
C TYR A 456 22.19 18.90 -24.22
N ILE A 457 22.39 18.84 -25.53
CA ILE A 457 21.31 18.85 -26.51
C ILE A 457 20.65 17.46 -26.65
N LYS A 458 21.44 16.37 -26.64
CA LYS A 458 20.89 15.00 -26.73
C LYS A 458 20.04 14.61 -25.52
N TYR A 459 20.49 14.94 -24.31
CA TYR A 459 19.76 14.61 -23.08
C TYR A 459 18.56 15.54 -22.85
N TYR A 460 18.69 16.84 -23.10
CA TYR A 460 17.60 17.80 -22.98
C TYR A 460 16.38 17.38 -23.82
N PHE A 461 16.59 16.95 -25.06
CA PHE A 461 15.47 16.51 -25.91
C PHE A 461 14.86 15.17 -25.50
N SER A 462 15.63 14.20 -25.02
CA SER A 462 15.07 12.95 -24.49
C SER A 462 14.14 13.22 -23.29
N ILE A 463 14.56 14.10 -22.39
CA ILE A 463 13.80 14.53 -21.22
C ILE A 463 12.53 15.28 -21.65
N VAL A 464 12.68 16.29 -22.49
CA VAL A 464 11.57 17.15 -22.93
C VAL A 464 10.52 16.36 -23.74
N THR A 465 10.93 15.40 -24.57
CA THR A 465 10.02 14.56 -25.36
C THR A 465 9.18 13.63 -24.47
N ASN A 466 9.75 13.13 -23.36
CA ASN A 466 9.02 12.33 -22.39
C ASN A 466 8.14 13.20 -21.47
N PHE A 467 8.62 14.37 -21.04
CA PHE A 467 7.85 15.34 -20.23
C PHE A 467 6.57 15.80 -20.96
N LEU A 468 6.69 16.07 -22.26
CA LEU A 468 5.60 16.44 -23.19
C LEU A 468 4.43 15.46 -23.25
N ARG A 469 4.67 14.19 -22.91
CA ARG A 469 3.70 13.10 -23.03
C ARG A 469 2.72 13.05 -21.85
N PHE A 470 3.08 13.66 -20.72
CA PHE A 470 2.34 13.54 -19.45
C PHE A 470 1.87 14.87 -18.85
N TYR A 471 2.53 15.99 -19.14
CA TYR A 471 2.21 17.28 -18.53
C TYR A 471 1.71 18.32 -19.56
N ASP A 472 0.59 18.98 -19.23
CA ASP A 472 0.03 20.08 -20.03
C ASP A 472 0.45 21.48 -19.55
N ASN A 473 1.04 21.60 -18.35
CA ASN A 473 1.51 22.89 -17.85
C ASN A 473 2.98 23.15 -18.24
N LEU A 474 3.21 24.17 -19.07
CA LEU A 474 4.50 24.48 -19.71
C LEU A 474 5.17 25.74 -19.13
N ASP A 475 4.93 26.06 -17.86
CA ASP A 475 5.41 27.32 -17.26
C ASP A 475 6.92 27.56 -17.41
N PHE A 476 7.74 26.50 -17.38
CA PHE A 476 9.20 26.57 -17.59
C PHE A 476 9.64 27.15 -18.95
N LEU A 477 8.78 27.08 -19.97
CA LEU A 477 9.02 27.58 -21.32
C LEU A 477 8.81 29.09 -21.41
N THR A 478 9.64 29.86 -20.71
CA THR A 478 9.73 31.32 -20.83
C THR A 478 10.36 31.68 -22.19
N GLU A 479 10.20 32.94 -22.63
CA GLU A 479 10.82 33.41 -23.87
C GLU A 479 12.35 33.30 -23.82
N GLU A 480 12.93 33.66 -22.68
CA GLU A 480 14.35 33.57 -22.39
C GLU A 480 14.86 32.12 -22.49
N ASN A 481 14.16 31.16 -21.87
CA ASN A 481 14.52 29.75 -21.97
C ASN A 481 14.34 29.24 -23.41
N TYR A 482 13.24 29.56 -24.10
CA TYR A 482 13.01 29.17 -25.49
C TYR A 482 14.15 29.66 -26.40
N ASN A 483 14.52 30.93 -26.28
CA ASN A 483 15.59 31.54 -27.08
C ASN A 483 16.97 30.96 -26.75
N HIS A 484 17.26 30.65 -25.47
CA HIS A 484 18.51 30.01 -25.03
C HIS A 484 18.63 28.54 -25.46
N ILE A 485 17.50 27.84 -25.61
CA ILE A 485 17.48 26.50 -26.20
C ILE A 485 17.65 26.59 -27.72
N TYR A 486 16.90 27.48 -28.38
CA TYR A 486 16.96 27.68 -29.83
C TYR A 486 18.37 28.06 -30.31
N SER A 487 19.03 29.02 -29.65
CA SER A 487 20.39 29.46 -30.00
C SER A 487 21.45 28.37 -29.85
N LYS A 488 21.19 27.32 -29.06
CA LYS A 488 22.05 26.14 -28.94
C LYS A 488 21.71 25.03 -29.94
N ILE A 489 20.53 25.04 -30.55
CA ILE A 489 20.15 24.04 -31.58
C ILE A 489 20.87 24.33 -32.92
N ASP A 490 21.26 25.58 -33.18
CA ASP A 490 21.97 25.95 -34.42
C ASP A 490 23.39 25.38 -34.54
N SER A 491 24.01 24.87 -33.46
CA SER A 491 25.29 24.14 -33.52
C SER A 491 25.15 22.63 -33.72
N VAL A 492 23.92 22.09 -33.82
CA VAL A 492 23.64 20.67 -34.03
C VAL A 492 23.67 20.32 -35.51
N GLN A 493 24.21 19.15 -35.88
CA GLN A 493 24.13 18.66 -37.27
C GLN A 493 22.80 17.93 -37.55
N GLU A 494 22.42 17.88 -38.83
CA GLU A 494 21.29 17.05 -39.27
C GLU A 494 21.65 15.55 -39.20
N PRO A 495 20.70 14.65 -38.88
CA PRO A 495 19.25 14.89 -38.81
C PRO A 495 18.70 15.24 -37.41
N GLU A 496 19.52 15.17 -36.35
CA GLU A 496 19.02 15.45 -34.99
C GLU A 496 18.46 16.88 -34.86
N ARG A 497 19.09 17.87 -35.49
CA ARG A 497 18.63 19.27 -35.51
C ARG A 497 17.17 19.41 -35.98
N SER A 498 16.79 18.77 -37.09
CA SER A 498 15.40 18.81 -37.59
C SER A 498 14.38 18.28 -36.58
N SER A 499 14.62 17.11 -35.99
CA SER A 499 13.71 16.53 -34.98
C SER A 499 13.60 17.40 -33.73
N MET A 500 14.71 18.03 -33.32
CA MET A 500 14.78 18.93 -32.18
C MET A 500 13.97 20.22 -32.41
N LEU A 501 14.11 20.85 -33.57
CA LEU A 501 13.30 22.01 -33.96
C LEU A 501 11.80 21.67 -34.00
N GLU A 502 11.43 20.49 -34.50
CA GLU A 502 10.04 20.03 -34.56
C GLU A 502 9.40 19.88 -33.15
N ILE A 503 10.14 19.30 -32.20
CA ILE A 503 9.70 19.15 -30.81
C ILE A 503 9.60 20.53 -30.12
N LEU A 504 10.57 21.43 -30.34
CA LEU A 504 10.55 22.79 -29.80
C LEU A 504 9.38 23.62 -30.34
N TYR A 505 9.04 23.45 -31.62
CA TYR A 505 7.87 24.07 -32.23
C TYR A 505 6.56 23.55 -31.62
N LYS A 506 6.43 22.23 -31.46
CA LYS A 506 5.25 21.60 -30.82
C LYS A 506 5.03 22.07 -29.37
N LEU A 507 6.11 22.32 -28.62
CA LEU A 507 6.06 22.93 -27.28
C LEU A 507 5.49 24.36 -27.29
N ARG A 508 6.02 25.22 -28.17
CA ARG A 508 5.56 26.62 -28.30
C ARG A 508 4.07 26.69 -28.70
N GLN A 509 3.61 25.76 -29.54
CA GLN A 509 2.19 25.64 -29.90
C GLN A 509 1.28 25.21 -28.73
N LYS A 510 1.72 24.27 -27.86
CA LYS A 510 0.94 23.84 -26.68
C LYS A 510 0.71 24.98 -25.67
N LYS A 511 1.70 25.85 -25.42
CA LYS A 511 1.65 26.85 -24.31
C LYS A 511 0.64 28.00 -24.51
N ARG A 512 0.16 28.26 -25.74
CA ARG A 512 -0.92 29.23 -26.06
C ARG A 512 -0.82 30.61 -25.34
N VAL A 513 0.35 31.22 -25.31
CA VAL A 513 0.49 32.67 -25.06
C VAL A 513 1.27 33.28 -26.23
N ALA A 514 0.83 34.46 -26.67
CA ALA A 514 1.34 35.10 -27.87
C ALA A 514 2.77 35.62 -27.68
N PHE A 515 3.75 34.88 -28.19
CA PHE A 515 4.96 35.52 -28.72
C PHE A 515 4.61 36.15 -30.05
N ASN A 516 4.97 37.43 -30.22
CA ASN A 516 5.01 38.03 -31.55
C ASN A 516 5.89 37.15 -32.44
N PHE A 517 5.49 36.95 -33.70
CA PHE A 517 6.37 36.40 -34.72
C PHE A 517 7.59 37.33 -34.81
N ASN A 518 8.72 36.89 -34.25
CA ASN A 518 9.98 37.59 -34.38
C ASN A 518 10.68 37.10 -35.65
N TYR A 519 11.57 37.95 -36.16
CA TYR A 519 12.21 37.87 -37.49
C TYR A 519 12.74 36.47 -37.89
N TYR A 520 13.14 35.65 -36.92
CA TYR A 520 13.71 34.32 -37.10
C TYR A 520 12.73 33.23 -37.54
N ASP A 521 11.43 33.33 -37.23
CA ASP A 521 10.42 32.36 -37.70
C ASP A 521 10.28 32.37 -39.24
N PHE A 522 10.76 33.42 -39.92
CA PHE A 522 10.69 33.56 -41.38
C PHE A 522 11.82 32.82 -42.12
N HIS A 523 13.04 32.76 -41.57
CA HIS A 523 14.18 32.16 -42.26
C HIS A 523 14.07 30.62 -42.40
N PHE A 524 13.43 29.94 -41.44
CA PHE A 524 13.15 28.50 -41.55
C PHE A 524 12.23 28.15 -42.75
N TYR A 525 11.43 29.12 -43.22
CA TYR A 525 10.59 28.95 -44.40
C TYR A 525 11.30 29.28 -45.72
N GLU A 526 12.27 30.20 -45.74
CA GLU A 526 12.97 30.55 -47.00
C GLU A 526 13.83 29.39 -47.53
N GLU A 527 14.59 28.68 -46.68
CA GLU A 527 15.46 27.58 -47.13
C GLU A 527 14.70 26.39 -47.75
N LYS A 528 13.40 26.21 -47.44
CA LYS A 528 12.58 25.12 -48.00
C LYS A 528 11.76 25.48 -49.24
N ILE A 529 11.71 26.75 -49.65
CA ILE A 529 10.90 27.18 -50.81
C ILE A 529 11.48 26.75 -52.17
N SER A 530 12.74 26.28 -52.23
CA SER A 530 13.41 25.91 -53.48
C SER A 530 13.21 24.45 -53.96
N ASN A 531 12.41 23.61 -53.30
CA ASN A 531 12.25 22.19 -53.66
C ASN A 531 10.84 21.88 -54.26
N PRO A 532 10.72 21.51 -55.56
CA PRO A 532 9.43 21.28 -56.22
C PRO A 532 8.61 20.06 -55.76
N PHE A 533 9.11 19.24 -54.83
CA PHE A 533 8.54 17.91 -54.51
C PHE A 533 7.79 17.80 -53.17
N ILE A 534 7.47 18.90 -52.49
CA ILE A 534 6.70 18.90 -51.23
C ILE A 534 5.26 19.38 -51.49
N SER A 535 4.42 18.51 -52.05
CA SER A 535 3.02 18.84 -52.40
C SER A 535 2.03 18.74 -51.24
N ASP A 536 2.35 18.00 -50.18
CA ASP A 536 1.33 17.48 -49.27
C ASP A 536 1.20 18.30 -47.95
N GLU A 537 2.25 18.99 -47.50
CA GLU A 537 2.17 19.87 -46.32
C GLU A 537 1.35 21.15 -46.58
N LEU A 538 1.22 21.57 -47.85
CA LEU A 538 0.35 22.68 -48.25
C LEU A 538 -1.16 22.38 -48.09
N LEU A 539 -1.58 21.10 -48.05
CA LEU A 539 -2.96 20.75 -47.72
C LEU A 539 -3.32 21.07 -46.27
N PHE A 540 -2.37 20.98 -45.33
CA PHE A 540 -2.61 21.19 -43.91
C PHE A 540 -2.83 22.68 -43.57
N ILE A 541 -2.14 23.57 -44.29
CA ILE A 541 -2.39 25.03 -44.23
C ILE A 541 -3.80 25.36 -44.73
N LYS A 542 -4.29 24.66 -45.76
CA LYS A 542 -5.66 24.77 -46.28
C LYS A 542 -6.72 24.42 -45.21
N GLY A 543 -6.47 23.38 -44.40
CA GLY A 543 -7.34 23.00 -43.28
C GLY A 543 -7.40 24.06 -42.17
N SER A 544 -6.26 24.68 -41.84
CA SER A 544 -6.19 25.73 -40.80
C SER A 544 -6.89 27.04 -41.21
N ILE A 545 -7.03 27.28 -42.52
CA ILE A 545 -7.82 28.40 -43.07
C ILE A 545 -9.32 28.08 -43.03
N SER A 546 -9.73 26.83 -43.24
CA SER A 546 -11.13 26.39 -43.10
C SER A 546 -11.68 26.66 -41.70
N VAL A 547 -10.96 26.28 -40.63
CA VAL A 547 -11.46 26.46 -39.25
C VAL A 547 -11.77 27.94 -38.92
N LYS A 548 -10.94 28.87 -39.40
CA LYS A 548 -11.19 30.32 -39.23
C LYS A 548 -12.29 30.86 -40.16
N ARG A 549 -12.45 30.27 -41.36
CA ARG A 549 -13.54 30.57 -42.31
C ARG A 549 -14.90 30.14 -41.75
N ASP A 550 -14.99 28.95 -41.17
CA ASP A 550 -16.22 28.42 -40.58
C ASP A 550 -16.62 29.24 -39.34
N GLN A 551 -15.66 29.63 -38.48
CA GLN A 551 -15.92 30.56 -37.38
C GLN A 551 -16.39 31.94 -37.85
N LEU A 552 -15.87 32.47 -38.97
CA LEU A 552 -16.36 33.73 -39.53
C LEU A 552 -17.81 33.60 -40.03
N MET A 553 -18.13 32.53 -40.77
CA MET A 553 -19.48 32.28 -41.28
C MET A 553 -20.50 32.02 -40.16
N THR A 554 -20.12 31.27 -39.12
CA THR A 554 -20.95 31.08 -37.92
C THR A 554 -21.23 32.41 -37.22
N ASN A 555 -20.24 33.27 -37.03
CA ASN A 555 -20.42 34.58 -36.41
C ASN A 555 -21.30 35.53 -37.26
N LEU A 556 -21.19 35.49 -38.59
CA LEU A 556 -22.05 36.23 -39.52
C LEU A 556 -23.50 35.71 -39.51
N TYR A 557 -23.71 34.40 -39.36
CA TYR A 557 -25.04 33.80 -39.18
C TYR A 557 -25.72 34.27 -37.87
N TYR A 558 -24.97 34.28 -36.76
CA TYR A 558 -25.48 34.81 -35.49
C TYR A 558 -25.77 36.32 -35.54
N LEU A 559 -25.01 37.12 -36.29
CA LEU A 559 -25.34 38.54 -36.51
C LEU A 559 -26.70 38.73 -37.21
N LYS A 560 -27.02 37.93 -38.24
CA LYS A 560 -28.34 37.97 -38.92
C LYS A 560 -29.50 37.65 -37.95
N LEU A 561 -29.29 36.75 -37.00
CA LEU A 561 -30.26 36.42 -35.95
C LEU A 561 -30.40 37.55 -34.90
N LEU A 562 -29.29 38.14 -34.46
CA LEU A 562 -29.28 39.19 -33.43
C LEU A 562 -29.85 40.53 -33.94
N LYS A 563 -29.65 40.87 -35.22
CA LYS A 563 -30.22 42.08 -35.84
C LYS A 563 -31.75 42.13 -35.78
N LYS A 564 -32.42 40.96 -35.77
CA LYS A 564 -33.89 40.85 -35.66
C LYS A 564 -34.45 41.05 -34.24
N ARG A 565 -33.60 41.16 -33.20
CA ARG A 565 -34.03 41.14 -31.78
C ARG A 565 -33.53 42.31 -30.93
N SER A 566 -32.96 43.36 -31.53
CA SER A 566 -32.54 44.60 -30.85
C SER A 566 -31.72 44.36 -29.56
N SER A 567 -30.81 43.38 -29.58
CA SER A 567 -30.04 42.96 -28.40
C SER A 567 -28.76 43.79 -28.21
N PRO A 568 -28.39 44.18 -26.97
CA PRO A 568 -27.14 44.90 -26.69
C PRO A 568 -25.87 44.17 -27.17
N PHE A 569 -25.89 42.83 -27.19
CA PHE A 569 -24.78 42.00 -27.66
C PHE A 569 -24.47 42.15 -29.17
N TYR A 570 -25.40 42.71 -29.95
CA TYR A 570 -25.21 42.98 -31.38
C TYR A 570 -23.98 43.87 -31.63
N PHE A 571 -23.83 44.97 -30.87
CA PHE A 571 -22.73 45.93 -31.04
C PHE A 571 -21.38 45.36 -30.59
N THR A 572 -21.35 44.59 -29.48
CA THR A 572 -20.11 43.95 -28.99
C THR A 572 -19.58 42.90 -29.97
N LEU A 573 -20.48 42.15 -30.63
CA LEU A 573 -20.11 41.17 -31.66
C LEU A 573 -19.66 41.87 -32.96
N LEU A 574 -20.30 42.99 -33.32
CA LEU A 574 -19.92 43.80 -34.47
C LEU A 574 -18.49 44.31 -34.38
N HIS A 575 -18.10 44.87 -33.23
CA HIS A 575 -16.77 45.45 -33.03
C HIS A 575 -15.65 44.39 -33.03
N LYS A 576 -15.96 43.15 -32.59
CA LYS A 576 -15.05 42.00 -32.78
C LYS A 576 -14.87 41.62 -34.25
N ILE A 577 -15.92 41.73 -35.06
CA ILE A 577 -15.88 41.41 -36.51
C ILE A 577 -15.20 42.52 -37.30
N GLU A 578 -15.36 43.79 -36.90
CA GLU A 578 -14.65 44.93 -37.48
C GLU A 578 -13.12 44.75 -37.44
N ASN A 579 -12.58 44.21 -36.35
CA ASN A 579 -11.16 43.89 -36.20
C ASN A 579 -10.70 42.71 -37.08
N VAL A 580 -11.59 41.81 -37.47
CA VAL A 580 -11.30 40.72 -38.43
C VAL A 580 -11.38 41.23 -39.87
N LEU A 581 -12.34 42.11 -40.18
CA LEU A 581 -12.50 42.72 -41.52
C LEU A 581 -11.37 43.72 -41.87
N LYS A 582 -10.61 44.19 -40.88
CA LYS A 582 -9.39 45.01 -41.05
C LYS A 582 -8.15 44.19 -41.43
N MET A 583 -8.20 42.86 -41.37
CA MET A 583 -7.11 41.99 -41.82
C MET A 583 -7.21 41.78 -43.35
N ASN A 584 -6.11 41.99 -44.07
CA ASN A 584 -6.05 41.79 -45.51
C ASN A 584 -5.97 40.29 -45.85
N PHE A 585 -7.07 39.74 -46.34
CA PHE A 585 -7.12 38.41 -46.96
C PHE A 585 -7.19 38.52 -48.49
N ALA A 586 -6.76 37.47 -49.20
CA ALA A 586 -6.97 37.36 -50.64
C ALA A 586 -8.39 36.84 -50.91
N TYR A 587 -9.31 37.75 -51.25
CA TYR A 587 -10.71 37.44 -51.58
C TYR A 587 -10.91 37.10 -53.06
N THR A 588 -11.85 36.21 -53.37
CA THR A 588 -12.47 36.12 -54.71
C THR A 588 -13.39 37.32 -54.99
N GLU A 589 -13.82 37.51 -56.25
CA GLU A 589 -14.68 38.65 -56.61
C GLU A 589 -16.05 38.68 -55.93
N GLU A 590 -16.67 37.51 -55.67
CA GLU A 590 -17.93 37.45 -54.92
C GLU A 590 -17.73 37.74 -53.43
N GLU A 591 -16.67 37.18 -52.82
CA GLU A 591 -16.33 37.45 -51.42
C GLU A 591 -15.97 38.92 -51.19
N ARG A 592 -15.33 39.58 -52.16
CA ARG A 592 -15.04 41.03 -52.10
C ARG A 592 -16.33 41.86 -52.12
N LYS A 593 -17.34 41.48 -52.91
CA LYS A 593 -18.66 42.13 -52.91
C LYS A 593 -19.40 41.97 -51.58
N GLU A 594 -19.35 40.80 -50.95
CA GLU A 594 -19.91 40.63 -49.60
C GLU A 594 -19.13 41.42 -48.53
N HIS A 595 -17.79 41.41 -48.58
CA HIS A 595 -16.92 42.17 -47.66
C HIS A 595 -17.26 43.66 -47.69
N ASP A 596 -17.29 44.26 -48.89
CA ASP A 596 -17.60 45.68 -49.06
C ASP A 596 -19.07 46.00 -48.72
N TYR A 597 -20.03 45.08 -48.96
CA TYR A 597 -21.41 45.22 -48.50
C TYR A 597 -21.50 45.36 -46.97
N TYR A 598 -20.86 44.47 -46.20
CA TYR A 598 -20.87 44.58 -44.73
C TYR A 598 -20.06 45.77 -44.21
N ARG A 599 -19.00 46.20 -44.92
CA ARG A 599 -18.25 47.43 -44.64
C ARG A 599 -19.15 48.67 -44.74
N SER A 600 -19.95 48.76 -45.81
CA SER A 600 -20.94 49.81 -46.00
C SER A 600 -22.03 49.81 -44.91
N LEU A 601 -22.39 48.63 -44.40
CA LEU A 601 -23.37 48.47 -43.33
C LEU A 601 -22.86 49.00 -41.98
N ILE A 602 -21.55 48.93 -41.74
CA ILE A 602 -20.89 49.47 -40.55
C ILE A 602 -20.78 51.00 -40.64
N GLN A 603 -20.42 51.55 -41.81
CA GLN A 603 -20.31 53.00 -42.02
C GLN A 603 -21.63 53.76 -41.89
N ASN A 604 -22.78 53.09 -41.99
CA ASN A 604 -24.12 53.67 -41.83
C ASN A 604 -24.71 53.46 -40.40
N LEU A 605 -23.89 53.06 -39.42
CA LEU A 605 -24.32 53.00 -38.02
C LEU A 605 -24.21 54.39 -37.37
N ASP A 606 -25.36 55.00 -37.13
CA ASP A 606 -25.45 56.25 -36.39
C ASP A 606 -25.12 56.00 -34.89
N GLU A 607 -23.90 56.40 -34.48
CA GLU A 607 -23.40 56.24 -33.12
C GLU A 607 -24.25 56.94 -32.05
N SER A 608 -25.14 57.86 -32.45
CA SER A 608 -25.99 58.62 -31.53
C SER A 608 -27.02 57.77 -30.77
N ASN A 609 -27.37 56.59 -31.27
CA ASN A 609 -28.31 55.65 -30.62
C ASN A 609 -27.64 54.56 -29.77
N ILE A 610 -26.32 54.62 -29.57
CA ILE A 610 -25.63 53.73 -28.61
C ILE A 610 -25.84 54.28 -27.20
N PRO A 611 -26.46 53.53 -26.25
CA PRO A 611 -26.55 53.98 -24.87
C PRO A 611 -25.14 54.12 -24.29
N LYS A 612 -24.70 55.36 -24.01
CA LYS A 612 -23.39 55.70 -23.43
C LYS A 612 -23.24 55.30 -21.95
N ASN A 613 -23.77 54.14 -21.58
CA ASN A 613 -23.43 53.49 -20.32
C ASN A 613 -22.19 52.62 -20.54
N LYS A 614 -21.06 53.07 -19.99
CA LYS A 614 -19.92 52.19 -19.75
C LYS A 614 -20.42 50.99 -18.92
N VAL A 615 -20.40 49.79 -19.50
CA VAL A 615 -20.54 48.57 -18.72
C VAL A 615 -19.21 48.34 -18.00
N TYR A 616 -19.02 49.05 -16.90
CA TYR A 616 -18.13 48.59 -15.85
C TYR A 616 -18.72 47.29 -15.29
N PHE A 617 -17.98 46.19 -15.35
CA PHE A 617 -18.17 45.13 -14.37
C PHE A 617 -17.52 45.59 -13.05
N SER A 618 -18.26 46.43 -12.32
CA SER A 618 -17.94 46.85 -10.96
C SER A 618 -18.59 45.89 -9.96
N ASN A 619 -17.86 45.55 -8.88
CA ASN A 619 -18.37 44.77 -7.76
C ASN A 619 -19.55 45.48 -7.07
N SER A 620 -20.80 45.09 -7.38
CA SER A 620 -21.97 45.59 -6.64
C SER A 620 -23.19 44.65 -6.57
N TYR A 621 -23.10 43.42 -7.11
CA TYR A 621 -24.13 42.38 -6.88
C TYR A 621 -23.86 41.50 -5.65
N PHE A 622 -22.82 41.81 -4.86
CA PHE A 622 -22.40 41.06 -3.67
C PHE A 622 -22.70 41.78 -2.33
N ASP A 623 -23.09 43.05 -2.34
CA ASP A 623 -23.10 43.92 -1.14
C ASP A 623 -24.48 44.16 -0.50
N LYS A 624 -25.44 43.22 -0.61
CA LYS A 624 -26.78 43.42 -0.01
C LYS A 624 -27.45 42.29 0.77
N HIS A 625 -26.72 41.23 1.14
CA HIS A 625 -27.19 40.24 2.12
C HIS A 625 -26.14 39.81 3.17
N TYR A 626 -25.35 40.76 3.68
CA TYR A 626 -24.54 40.58 4.90
C TYR A 626 -24.67 41.79 5.84
N GLN A 627 -25.83 41.91 6.50
CA GLN A 627 -26.01 42.71 7.71
C GLN A 627 -26.99 41.98 8.65
N TYR A 628 -26.45 41.15 9.54
CA TYR A 628 -26.96 40.87 10.90
C TYR A 628 -25.89 40.08 11.68
N ALA A 629 -25.86 40.27 13.01
CA ALA A 629 -24.92 39.73 14.02
C ALA A 629 -23.58 40.48 14.22
N HIS A 630 -23.56 41.31 15.27
CA HIS A 630 -22.36 41.85 15.93
C HIS A 630 -21.86 40.91 17.06
N PHE A 631 -20.66 41.22 17.56
CA PHE A 631 -20.11 41.08 18.94
C PHE A 631 -21.13 40.76 20.07
N ASP A 632 -20.78 40.00 21.12
CA ASP A 632 -19.74 40.34 22.10
C ASP A 632 -18.80 39.20 22.59
N HIS A 633 -17.60 39.62 23.05
CA HIS A 633 -16.60 38.92 23.89
C HIS A 633 -16.82 39.32 25.37
N PRO A 634 -16.34 38.59 26.42
CA PRO A 634 -14.95 38.12 26.63
C PRO A 634 -14.87 36.70 27.30
N GLU A 635 -13.78 36.11 27.77
CA GLU A 635 -12.30 36.22 27.59
C GLU A 635 -11.71 34.78 27.75
N SER A 636 -10.44 34.44 27.48
CA SER A 636 -9.16 34.91 28.04
C SER A 636 -7.98 34.33 27.20
N SER A 637 -6.75 34.76 27.46
CA SER A 637 -5.46 34.31 26.90
C SER A 637 -5.34 32.79 26.59
N ASP A 638 -4.64 32.31 25.55
CA ASP A 638 -3.46 32.91 24.90
C ASP A 638 -3.25 32.49 23.42
N LYS A 639 -2.27 33.11 22.75
CA LYS A 639 -2.09 33.10 21.27
C LYS A 639 -1.47 31.82 20.68
N LYS A 640 -2.07 31.29 19.58
CA LYS A 640 -1.38 31.12 18.26
C LYS A 640 -2.31 30.66 17.10
N LYS A 641 -2.38 31.53 16.08
CA LYS A 641 -2.99 31.45 14.73
C LYS A 641 -3.33 30.05 14.14
N GLU A 642 -4.61 29.85 13.83
CA GLU A 642 -5.07 28.99 12.73
C GLU A 642 -5.30 29.81 11.44
N ASN A 643 -5.22 29.15 10.27
CA ASN A 643 -5.68 29.68 8.98
C ASN A 643 -6.32 28.51 8.19
N GLY A 644 -7.66 28.41 8.18
CA GLY A 644 -8.32 27.19 7.70
C GLY A 644 -9.82 27.29 7.41
N LYS A 645 -10.32 28.37 6.77
CA LYS A 645 -11.75 28.49 6.36
C LYS A 645 -12.01 28.98 4.93
N GLY A 646 -10.99 28.98 4.04
CA GLY A 646 -11.14 29.47 2.66
C GLY A 646 -11.62 28.45 1.62
N SER A 647 -11.33 27.15 1.80
CA SER A 647 -11.35 26.18 0.70
C SER A 647 -12.73 25.54 0.42
N ASN A 648 -13.56 25.34 1.45
CA ASN A 648 -14.77 24.51 1.32
C ASN A 648 -15.93 25.22 0.60
N ALA A 649 -15.99 26.56 0.62
CA ALA A 649 -17.03 27.30 -0.10
C ALA A 649 -16.82 27.26 -1.63
N ILE A 650 -15.56 27.28 -2.08
CA ILE A 650 -15.22 27.26 -3.51
C ILE A 650 -15.45 25.85 -4.08
N LEU A 651 -15.06 24.80 -3.37
CA LEU A 651 -15.29 23.40 -3.78
C LEU A 651 -16.78 23.05 -3.90
N CYS A 652 -17.62 23.46 -2.94
CA CYS A 652 -19.07 23.27 -3.06
C CYS A 652 -19.68 24.02 -4.25
N THR A 653 -19.19 25.23 -4.55
CA THR A 653 -19.67 26.02 -5.69
C THR A 653 -19.31 25.37 -7.02
N ILE A 654 -18.07 24.86 -7.15
CA ILE A 654 -17.62 24.14 -8.35
C ILE A 654 -18.42 22.84 -8.53
N ALA A 655 -18.61 22.05 -7.47
CA ALA A 655 -19.38 20.80 -7.54
C ALA A 655 -20.82 21.01 -8.04
N ILE A 656 -21.52 22.06 -7.57
CA ILE A 656 -22.87 22.39 -8.02
C ILE A 656 -22.90 22.80 -9.50
N ILE A 657 -21.93 23.60 -9.96
CA ILE A 657 -21.82 24.01 -11.37
C ILE A 657 -21.54 22.80 -12.27
N THR A 658 -20.66 21.88 -11.84
CA THR A 658 -20.33 20.66 -12.59
C THR A 658 -21.53 19.70 -12.66
N LEU A 659 -22.28 19.50 -11.56
CA LEU A 659 -23.52 18.71 -11.60
C LEU A 659 -24.56 19.33 -12.54
N PHE A 660 -24.71 20.66 -12.55
CA PHE A 660 -25.66 21.34 -13.44
C PHE A 660 -25.28 21.17 -14.93
N ALA A 661 -23.98 21.20 -15.25
CA ALA A 661 -23.47 20.94 -16.59
C ALA A 661 -23.66 19.48 -17.02
N ILE A 662 -23.44 18.50 -16.13
CA ILE A 662 -23.67 17.08 -16.40
C ILE A 662 -25.16 16.81 -16.64
N CYS A 663 -26.06 17.35 -15.81
CA CYS A 663 -27.50 17.22 -16.00
C CYS A 663 -27.99 17.82 -17.34
N MET A 664 -27.39 18.93 -17.79
CA MET A 664 -27.68 19.53 -19.11
C MET A 664 -27.15 18.67 -20.27
N ALA A 665 -25.98 18.05 -20.12
CA ALA A 665 -25.41 17.14 -21.11
C ALA A 665 -26.23 15.84 -21.24
N VAL A 666 -26.58 15.20 -20.11
CA VAL A 666 -27.43 13.98 -20.08
C VAL A 666 -28.81 14.27 -20.69
N LYS A 667 -29.40 15.44 -20.43
CA LYS A 667 -30.67 15.87 -21.06
C LYS A 667 -30.56 16.12 -22.57
N SER A 668 -29.38 16.48 -23.07
CA SER A 668 -29.13 16.56 -24.52
C SER A 668 -28.94 15.18 -25.16
N CYS A 669 -28.33 14.22 -24.45
CA CYS A 669 -28.17 12.84 -24.94
C CYS A 669 -29.47 12.04 -24.92
N LEU A 670 -30.36 12.26 -23.94
CA LEU A 670 -31.66 11.57 -23.84
C LEU A 670 -32.73 12.08 -24.84
N ASN A 671 -32.48 13.20 -25.53
CA ASN A 671 -33.32 13.68 -26.65
C ASN A 671 -32.77 13.23 -28.02
N LEU A 672 -31.80 12.32 -28.05
CA LEU A 672 -31.15 11.76 -29.24
C LEU A 672 -31.19 10.22 -29.27
N PHE A 673 -32.04 9.61 -28.44
CA PHE A 673 -32.45 8.20 -28.47
C PHE A 673 -33.98 8.11 -28.62
#